data_AF-A0A661JR36-F1
#
_entry.id   AF-A0A661JR36-F1
#
_cell.length_a   1.000
_cell.length_b   1.000
_cell.length_c   1.000
_cell.angle_alpha   90.00
_cell.angle_beta   90.00
_cell.angle_gamma   90.00
#
_symmetry.space_group_name_H-M   'P 1'
#
loop_
_entity.id
_entity.type
_entity.pdbx_description
1 polymer ?
#
loop_
_entity_poly.entity_id
_entity_poly.type
_entity_poly.pdbx_seq_one_letter_code
_entity_poly.pdbx_strand_id
1 'polypeptide(L)'
;RDLEESVRRIIQKKNEWKGAEWAQQKIAELEKELRQLEDRVTKIDRDLREICEAETYSHTLPGGYQGTVAQIARAVEANRGKYTWFPEFPVEKECPLTAEEIYFLAEVHSQLTSDQLREISLNIGNLSLPNPEKFGELFFQLETSEKHVETAYKNINEEDLSIFQDKNDELLSTYQSFLEKLEEYAVRAVRVLGELTERILSDLLVGQNTQWEQLVQQLLEILSSMEAAIKKLDRAQVEIYSKTSVYQLLKDARRRLDHLKKGGWRGWGFIAPRVMRETRYLENECLVDGQSPREPEQLEKLVAFLELKVAIEKFSKIWPAPTLLNNSNPSQAVTYLHEITKELTTFLEFFQNSWENLAVIPIDKRINLAQAEGRQKWLDLIKAEIARRKLAKAREPFELWLASLRQTIALGGTHPCLKQFIDAIETRDIQKWKIAWETRERLKKKKERFYRYKELLDRIGKLCPDLKKLLISTQGLPEWESRLLQLQEAWAWAYAKTWLKKVTNPESYDCLLKERHALQEKIEKKTEELATIKTWHAFFSRLDEATSQNLIAWTKAIARIGKGTGKYAYRHRKSARQYLMRCIPKIPAWIMPLHKLWETVEPVPGLFDTVIVDEASQAGIESLVLLLLAKRIIVVGDDQQNSPEAVGIAEDDIARLAREHLRMFQFQNEFRPDTSLYDHAERAFGNVISLREHFRCVPEIIRFSNELCYQDAPLIPLRQPPSKEKRLPSLVSIFVENGACEGKGARLINRAEAEAIVEKIKVCIEDPAYAGKTMGVIVLQGEAQAELIEKMLSEVLEPKFRSERKLQCGTPATFQGDERDVIFLSLVVAPNHRFRALTGLNDKRRFNVAMSRARDQVWLFHSVQLHDLNPIDLRYQLLKFFSTSGEVIFKEHYEELERLEREAKYRPRQPGTQPEPYDSWFEVDVALELLRRGYRIRPQYEMAGYRIDLVIEGLDARLAVECDGEHWHGPDRYEYDIARQRQLERAGWKFVRIRESEFYIDREKNNTTNY
;
A
#
# COMPACT_ATOMS: atom_id res chain seq x y z
N ARG A 1 29.78 66.82 18.11
CA ARG A 1 29.82 66.81 16.63
C ARG A 1 28.51 66.24 16.09
N ASP A 2 27.92 65.28 16.80
CA ASP A 2 26.72 64.53 16.41
C ASP A 2 25.45 65.39 16.25
N LEU A 3 25.25 66.42 17.08
CA LEU A 3 24.12 67.35 16.91
C LEU A 3 24.24 68.18 15.62
N GLU A 4 25.46 68.59 15.26
CA GLU A 4 25.70 69.34 14.02
C GLU A 4 25.45 68.48 12.79
N GLU A 5 25.91 67.22 12.82
CA GLU A 5 25.67 66.24 11.79
C GLU A 5 24.18 65.92 11.64
N SER A 6 23.46 65.76 12.75
CA SER A 6 22.01 65.53 12.75
C SER A 6 21.25 66.68 12.08
N VAL A 7 21.60 67.93 12.40
CA VAL A 7 20.99 69.11 11.76
C VAL A 7 21.34 69.17 10.27
N ARG A 8 22.58 68.87 9.88
CA ARG A 8 22.97 68.79 8.46
C ARG A 8 22.18 67.72 7.71
N ARG A 9 21.99 66.55 8.31
CA ARG A 9 21.22 65.43 7.73
C ARG A 9 19.74 65.79 7.57
N ILE A 10 19.15 66.49 8.53
CA ILE A 10 17.79 67.04 8.41
C ILE A 10 17.70 68.00 7.22
N ILE A 11 18.65 68.93 7.07
CA ILE A 11 18.68 69.89 5.96
C ILE A 11 18.86 69.17 4.62
N GLN A 12 19.77 68.18 4.54
CA GLN A 12 19.97 67.37 3.35
C GLN A 12 18.70 66.60 2.97
N LYS A 13 18.08 65.91 3.94
CA LYS A 13 16.83 65.17 3.73
C LYS A 13 15.68 66.07 3.30
N LYS A 14 15.62 67.30 3.82
CA LYS A 14 14.66 68.30 3.37
C LYS A 14 14.86 68.66 1.89
N ASN A 15 16.11 68.82 1.45
CA ASN A 15 16.43 69.13 0.05
C ASN A 15 16.13 67.95 -0.89
N GLU A 16 16.31 66.71 -0.42
CA GLU A 16 15.96 65.48 -1.15
C GLU A 16 14.46 65.16 -1.12
N TRP A 17 13.67 65.87 -0.29
CA TRP A 17 12.26 65.55 -0.07
C TRP A 17 11.42 65.90 -1.29
N LYS A 18 10.79 64.90 -1.90
CA LYS A 18 10.01 65.03 -3.14
C LYS A 18 8.61 65.65 -2.95
N GLY A 19 8.30 66.14 -1.75
CA GLY A 19 7.04 66.79 -1.42
C GLY A 19 6.02 65.88 -0.73
N ALA A 20 4.96 66.51 -0.22
CA ALA A 20 3.91 65.84 0.55
C ALA A 20 3.08 64.86 -0.29
N GLU A 21 2.76 65.21 -1.54
CA GLU A 21 1.97 64.35 -2.44
C GLU A 21 2.70 63.05 -2.79
N TRP A 22 3.99 63.13 -3.14
CA TRP A 22 4.82 61.94 -3.37
C TRP A 22 4.86 61.03 -2.14
N ALA A 23 5.01 61.62 -0.94
CA ALA A 23 5.06 60.86 0.30
C ALA A 23 3.72 60.18 0.60
N GLN A 24 2.59 60.86 0.39
CA GLN A 24 1.25 60.28 0.54
C GLN A 24 1.01 59.13 -0.44
N GLN A 25 1.40 59.29 -1.71
CA GLN A 25 1.33 58.21 -2.70
C GLN A 25 2.20 57.02 -2.29
N LYS A 26 3.43 57.27 -1.83
CA LYS A 26 4.32 56.19 -1.41
C LYS A 26 3.87 55.49 -0.13
N ILE A 27 3.27 56.22 0.81
CA ILE A 27 2.62 55.66 1.99
C ILE A 27 1.46 54.75 1.57
N ALA A 28 0.57 55.22 0.69
CA ALA A 28 -0.55 54.42 0.21
C ALA A 28 -0.11 53.16 -0.56
N GLU A 29 0.96 53.26 -1.37
CA GLU A 29 1.58 52.14 -2.06
C GLU A 29 2.11 51.09 -1.06
N LEU A 30 2.90 51.53 -0.08
CA LEU A 30 3.47 50.65 0.94
C LEU A 30 2.40 50.03 1.84
N GLU A 31 1.35 50.78 2.22
CA GLU A 31 0.21 50.25 2.98
C GLU A 31 -0.55 49.18 2.19
N LYS A 32 -0.73 49.39 0.88
CA LYS A 32 -1.34 48.39 0.00
C LYS A 32 -0.49 47.13 -0.14
N GLU A 33 0.82 47.28 -0.34
CA GLU A 33 1.76 46.15 -0.39
C GLU A 33 1.79 45.37 0.94
N LEU A 34 1.82 46.09 2.07
CA LEU A 34 1.80 45.50 3.40
C LEU A 34 0.53 44.66 3.60
N ARG A 35 -0.64 45.23 3.25
CA ARG A 35 -1.93 44.53 3.33
C ARG A 35 -1.96 43.27 2.47
N GLN A 36 -1.41 43.32 1.26
CA GLN A 36 -1.32 42.13 0.39
C GLN A 36 -0.41 41.03 0.97
N LEU A 37 0.68 41.43 1.62
CA LEU A 37 1.57 40.47 2.31
C LEU A 37 0.88 39.87 3.54
N GLU A 38 0.20 40.68 4.34
CA GLU A 38 -0.58 40.25 5.51
C GLU A 38 -1.72 39.30 5.12
N ASP A 39 -2.47 39.61 4.04
CA ASP A 39 -3.53 38.74 3.51
C ASP A 39 -2.96 37.37 3.08
N ARG A 40 -1.77 37.36 2.46
CA ARG A 40 -1.10 36.13 2.04
C ARG A 40 -0.58 35.32 3.23
N VAL A 41 -0.04 35.97 4.26
CA VAL A 41 0.33 35.31 5.52
C VAL A 41 -0.91 34.71 6.19
N THR A 42 -2.02 35.44 6.22
CA THR A 42 -3.29 34.95 6.79
C THR A 42 -3.80 33.71 6.06
N LYS A 43 -3.66 33.67 4.73
CA LYS A 43 -4.00 32.48 3.94
C LYS A 43 -3.11 31.29 4.29
N ILE A 44 -1.79 31.49 4.38
CA ILE A 44 -0.85 30.41 4.75
C ILE A 44 -1.12 29.93 6.18
N ASP A 45 -1.36 30.84 7.13
CA ASP A 45 -1.72 30.49 8.51
C ASP A 45 -3.01 29.65 8.56
N ARG A 46 -3.99 29.94 7.69
CA ARG A 46 -5.20 29.12 7.55
C ARG A 46 -4.90 27.75 6.94
N ASP A 47 -4.10 27.70 5.87
CA ASP A 47 -3.75 26.43 5.21
C ASP A 47 -2.92 25.52 6.17
N LEU A 48 -2.03 26.11 6.98
CA LEU A 48 -1.33 25.42 8.07
C LEU A 48 -2.30 24.92 9.16
N ARG A 49 -3.29 25.74 9.54
CA ARG A 49 -4.35 25.35 10.48
C ARG A 49 -5.18 24.18 9.95
N GLU A 50 -5.59 24.19 8.69
CA GLU A 50 -6.33 23.09 8.06
C GLU A 50 -5.53 21.78 8.10
N ILE A 51 -4.21 21.83 7.91
CA ILE A 51 -3.31 20.68 8.04
C ILE A 51 -3.25 20.18 9.49
N CYS A 52 -3.21 21.08 10.49
CA CYS A 52 -3.23 20.70 11.90
C CYS A 52 -4.61 20.16 12.33
N GLU A 53 -5.71 20.77 11.89
CA GLU A 53 -7.07 20.31 12.17
C GLU A 53 -7.33 18.92 11.58
N ALA A 54 -6.72 18.58 10.44
CA ALA A 54 -6.77 17.24 9.86
C ALA A 54 -6.34 16.14 10.86
N GLU A 55 -5.46 16.43 11.83
CA GLU A 55 -5.06 15.46 12.85
C GLU A 55 -6.18 15.13 13.85
N THR A 56 -7.13 16.04 14.05
CA THR A 56 -8.21 15.89 15.05
C THR A 56 -9.47 15.20 14.52
N TYR A 57 -9.62 15.06 13.19
CA TYR A 57 -10.75 14.37 12.60
C TYR A 57 -10.63 12.85 12.73
N SER A 58 -11.74 12.20 13.10
CA SER A 58 -11.79 10.74 13.15
C SER A 58 -11.98 10.17 11.75
N HIS A 59 -11.09 9.27 11.36
CA HIS A 59 -11.14 8.51 10.12
C HIS A 59 -11.42 7.04 10.42
N THR A 60 -12.03 6.35 9.46
CA THR A 60 -12.25 4.90 9.51
C THR A 60 -11.63 4.29 8.27
N LEU A 61 -10.65 3.41 8.46
CA LEU A 61 -9.92 2.69 7.39
C LEU A 61 -10.18 1.18 7.51
N PRO A 62 -9.92 0.40 6.44
CA PRO A 62 -10.05 -1.07 6.47
C PRO A 62 -9.20 -1.72 7.56
N GLY A 63 -9.63 -2.88 8.08
CA GLY A 63 -8.86 -3.67 9.07
C GLY A 63 -8.94 -3.15 10.52
N GLY A 64 -9.95 -2.34 10.85
CA GLY A 64 -10.20 -1.88 12.22
C GLY A 64 -9.36 -0.68 12.65
N TYR A 65 -8.62 -0.05 11.73
CA TYR A 65 -7.96 1.22 11.99
C TYR A 65 -9.01 2.34 12.01
N GLN A 66 -9.37 2.80 13.20
CA GLN A 66 -10.33 3.87 13.43
C GLN A 66 -9.75 4.85 14.43
N GLY A 67 -10.00 6.14 14.21
CA GLY A 67 -9.53 7.19 15.10
C GLY A 67 -8.99 8.40 14.38
N THR A 68 -8.38 9.30 15.14
CA THR A 68 -7.58 10.42 14.62
C THR A 68 -6.41 9.93 13.77
N VAL A 69 -5.80 10.81 12.97
CA VAL A 69 -4.58 10.49 12.20
C VAL A 69 -3.48 9.96 13.14
N ALA A 70 -3.35 10.55 14.33
CA ALA A 70 -2.43 10.13 15.38
C ALA A 70 -2.75 8.73 15.97
N GLN A 71 -4.03 8.41 16.23
CA GLN A 71 -4.45 7.07 16.68
C GLN A 71 -4.14 6.00 15.64
N ILE A 72 -4.42 6.31 14.36
CA ILE A 72 -4.13 5.40 13.25
C ILE A 72 -2.61 5.21 13.12
N ALA A 73 -1.81 6.27 13.25
CA ALA A 73 -0.34 6.17 13.24
C ALA A 73 0.21 5.29 14.37
N ARG A 74 -0.30 5.44 15.61
CA ARG A 74 0.08 4.58 16.74
C ARG A 74 -0.31 3.12 16.51
N ALA A 75 -1.51 2.86 15.98
CA ALA A 75 -1.96 1.51 15.67
C ALA A 75 -1.11 0.85 14.56
N VAL A 76 -0.72 1.62 13.55
CA VAL A 76 0.20 1.16 12.50
C VAL A 76 1.57 0.83 13.10
N GLU A 77 2.13 1.69 13.96
CA GLU A 77 3.44 1.42 14.58
C GLU A 77 3.40 0.22 15.54
N ALA A 78 2.35 0.05 16.33
CA ALA A 78 2.19 -1.11 17.22
C ALA A 78 2.20 -2.46 16.46
N ASN A 79 1.74 -2.46 15.22
CA ASN A 79 1.70 -3.64 14.35
C ASN A 79 2.92 -3.77 13.42
N ARG A 80 3.88 -2.83 13.45
CA ARG A 80 5.06 -2.81 12.58
C ARG A 80 5.84 -4.12 12.64
N GLY A 81 6.15 -4.61 13.85
CA GLY A 81 6.91 -5.86 14.03
C GLY A 81 6.25 -7.10 13.40
N LYS A 82 4.93 -7.10 13.18
CA LYS A 82 4.19 -8.22 12.59
C LYS A 82 4.11 -8.17 11.07
N TYR A 83 3.94 -6.96 10.50
CA TYR A 83 3.59 -6.79 9.08
C TYR A 83 4.67 -6.11 8.23
N THR A 84 5.87 -5.85 8.78
CA THR A 84 7.00 -5.23 8.04
C THR A 84 7.41 -6.00 6.78
N TRP A 85 7.13 -7.30 6.69
CA TRP A 85 7.43 -8.11 5.51
C TRP A 85 6.57 -7.74 4.28
N PHE A 86 5.45 -7.04 4.47
CA PHE A 86 4.54 -6.64 3.40
C PHE A 86 5.09 -5.40 2.66
N PRO A 87 5.20 -5.42 1.32
CA PRO A 87 5.81 -4.33 0.55
C PRO A 87 4.94 -3.06 0.50
N GLU A 88 5.55 -1.90 0.23
CA GLU A 88 4.82 -0.63 0.17
C GLU A 88 3.83 -0.60 -1.01
N PHE A 89 2.64 -0.02 -0.77
CA PHE A 89 1.48 -0.16 -1.65
C PHE A 89 0.92 1.21 -2.08
N PRO A 90 0.78 1.52 -3.38
CA PRO A 90 0.40 2.86 -3.84
C PRO A 90 -1.10 3.07 -4.11
N VAL A 91 -1.97 2.07 -3.94
CA VAL A 91 -3.38 2.14 -4.38
C VAL A 91 -4.34 2.00 -3.19
N GLU A 92 -5.28 2.93 -3.01
CA GLU A 92 -6.29 2.84 -1.95
C GLU A 92 -7.41 1.84 -2.31
N LYS A 93 -7.11 0.54 -2.27
CA LYS A 93 -8.11 -0.53 -2.48
C LYS A 93 -8.00 -1.64 -1.44
N GLU A 94 -9.16 -2.20 -1.08
CA GLU A 94 -9.27 -3.35 -0.20
C GLU A 94 -8.55 -4.58 -0.77
N CYS A 95 -8.24 -5.53 0.11
CA CYS A 95 -7.63 -6.79 -0.28
C CYS A 95 -8.49 -7.47 -1.36
N PRO A 96 -7.93 -7.83 -2.52
CA PRO A 96 -8.71 -8.38 -3.61
C PRO A 96 -9.15 -9.83 -3.35
N LEU A 97 -8.73 -10.44 -2.23
CA LEU A 97 -8.98 -11.84 -1.91
C LEU A 97 -9.87 -11.99 -0.67
N THR A 98 -10.76 -12.99 -0.74
CA THR A 98 -11.59 -13.42 0.40
C THR A 98 -10.80 -14.31 1.38
N ALA A 99 -11.32 -14.51 2.59
CA ALA A 99 -10.66 -15.37 3.59
C ALA A 99 -10.46 -16.82 3.09
N GLU A 100 -11.44 -17.38 2.35
CA GLU A 100 -11.33 -18.71 1.75
C GLU A 100 -10.24 -18.77 0.67
N GLU A 101 -10.14 -17.74 -0.18
CA GLU A 101 -9.10 -17.64 -1.21
C GLU A 101 -7.71 -17.49 -0.59
N ILE A 102 -7.60 -16.78 0.54
CA ILE A 102 -6.35 -16.62 1.31
C ILE A 102 -5.92 -17.95 1.93
N TYR A 103 -6.85 -18.69 2.52
CA TYR A 103 -6.55 -20.03 3.05
C TYR A 103 -6.04 -20.96 1.95
N PHE A 104 -6.72 -21.00 0.80
CA PHE A 104 -6.27 -21.77 -0.36
C PHE A 104 -4.89 -21.31 -0.86
N LEU A 105 -4.65 -20.00 -0.92
CA LEU A 105 -3.36 -19.44 -1.31
C LEU A 105 -2.26 -19.89 -0.36
N ALA A 106 -2.47 -19.80 0.96
CA ALA A 106 -1.51 -20.20 1.98
C ALA A 106 -1.19 -21.70 1.93
N GLU A 107 -2.22 -22.55 1.85
CA GLU A 107 -2.10 -24.01 1.77
C GLU A 107 -1.30 -24.44 0.53
N VAL A 108 -1.64 -23.90 -0.65
CA VAL A 108 -0.93 -24.25 -1.89
C VAL A 108 0.48 -23.67 -1.88
N HIS A 109 0.68 -22.45 -1.36
CA HIS A 109 1.99 -21.80 -1.32
C HIS A 109 3.02 -22.61 -0.52
N SER A 110 2.66 -23.15 0.64
CA SER A 110 3.58 -23.93 1.48
C SER A 110 3.93 -25.31 0.87
N GLN A 111 3.08 -25.84 -0.02
CA GLN A 111 3.27 -27.13 -0.70
C GLN A 111 4.04 -27.04 -2.03
N LEU A 112 4.23 -25.85 -2.60
CA LEU A 112 4.87 -25.63 -3.91
C LEU A 112 6.40 -25.67 -3.85
N THR A 113 6.97 -26.85 -3.58
CA THR A 113 8.42 -27.06 -3.66
C THR A 113 8.95 -26.97 -5.10
N SER A 114 10.25 -26.78 -5.26
CA SER A 114 10.92 -26.74 -6.57
C SER A 114 10.64 -27.99 -7.42
N ASP A 115 10.55 -29.16 -6.79
CA ASP A 115 10.26 -30.42 -7.47
C ASP A 115 8.80 -30.53 -7.92
N GLN A 116 7.88 -30.03 -7.10
CA GLN A 116 6.46 -29.94 -7.47
C GLN A 116 6.24 -28.97 -8.64
N LEU A 117 6.90 -27.81 -8.63
CA LEU A 117 6.83 -26.85 -9.74
C LEU A 117 7.38 -27.44 -11.05
N ARG A 118 8.49 -28.20 -10.98
CA ARG A 118 9.01 -28.94 -12.13
C ARG A 118 8.01 -29.99 -12.62
N GLU A 119 7.46 -30.81 -11.73
CA GLU A 119 6.47 -31.85 -12.06
C GLU A 119 5.21 -31.26 -12.73
N ILE A 120 4.71 -30.14 -12.21
CA ILE A 120 3.55 -29.40 -12.75
C ILE A 120 3.87 -28.74 -14.10
N SER A 121 5.12 -28.33 -14.36
CA SER A 121 5.50 -27.73 -15.64
C SER A 121 5.50 -28.71 -16.82
N LEU A 122 5.60 -30.02 -16.56
CA LEU A 122 5.65 -31.04 -17.60
C LEU A 122 4.30 -31.20 -18.31
N ASN A 123 4.32 -31.33 -19.64
CA ASN A 123 3.12 -31.52 -20.46
C ASN A 123 2.51 -32.92 -20.25
N ILE A 124 1.21 -32.97 -19.93
CA ILE A 124 0.45 -34.22 -19.69
C ILE A 124 -0.58 -34.52 -20.79
N GLY A 125 -0.56 -33.75 -21.89
CA GLY A 125 -1.47 -33.87 -23.01
C GLY A 125 -2.93 -33.48 -22.71
N ASN A 126 -3.66 -33.03 -23.73
CA ASN A 126 -5.10 -32.72 -23.63
C ASN A 126 -6.00 -33.79 -24.26
N LEU A 127 -5.44 -34.96 -24.55
CA LEU A 127 -6.15 -36.06 -25.22
C LEU A 127 -7.22 -36.66 -24.30
N SER A 128 -8.42 -36.87 -24.84
CA SER A 128 -9.48 -37.61 -24.13
C SER A 128 -9.16 -39.10 -24.17
N LEU A 129 -8.58 -39.62 -23.09
CA LEU A 129 -8.26 -41.03 -22.92
C LEU A 129 -9.32 -41.70 -22.03
N PRO A 130 -9.76 -42.92 -22.34
CA PRO A 130 -10.73 -43.64 -21.51
C PRO A 130 -10.19 -43.92 -20.12
N ASN A 131 -11.10 -44.03 -19.15
CA ASN A 131 -10.77 -44.53 -17.83
C ASN A 131 -10.34 -46.03 -17.92
N PRO A 132 -9.72 -46.59 -16.87
CA PRO A 132 -9.17 -47.94 -16.92
C PRO A 132 -10.21 -49.04 -17.19
N GLU A 133 -11.43 -48.88 -16.68
CA GLU A 133 -12.54 -49.81 -16.94
C GLU A 133 -12.93 -49.82 -18.42
N LYS A 134 -13.13 -48.63 -19.00
CA LYS A 134 -13.50 -48.50 -20.42
C LYS A 134 -12.37 -48.93 -21.36
N PHE A 135 -11.12 -48.70 -20.99
CA PHE A 135 -9.96 -49.21 -21.71
C PHE A 135 -9.94 -50.75 -21.71
N GLY A 136 -10.18 -51.37 -20.54
CA GLY A 136 -10.29 -52.83 -20.41
C GLY A 136 -11.41 -53.42 -21.28
N GLU A 137 -12.58 -52.79 -21.32
CA GLU A 137 -13.70 -53.20 -22.19
C GLU A 137 -13.31 -53.16 -23.68
N LEU A 138 -12.72 -52.05 -24.14
CA LEU A 138 -12.32 -51.88 -25.53
C LEU A 138 -11.20 -52.86 -25.92
N PHE A 139 -10.28 -53.14 -25.00
CA PHE A 139 -9.22 -54.12 -25.21
C PHE A 139 -9.77 -55.55 -25.32
N PHE A 140 -10.73 -55.90 -24.45
CA PHE A 140 -11.45 -57.18 -24.55
C PHE A 140 -12.23 -57.29 -25.86
N GLN A 141 -12.89 -56.22 -26.30
CA GLN A 141 -13.55 -56.18 -27.61
C GLN A 141 -12.56 -56.41 -28.76
N LEU A 142 -11.39 -55.77 -28.71
CA LEU A 142 -10.32 -56.00 -29.69
C LEU A 142 -9.88 -57.48 -29.71
N GLU A 143 -9.61 -58.08 -28.56
CA GLU A 143 -9.19 -59.48 -28.46
C GLU A 143 -10.28 -60.44 -28.97
N THR A 144 -11.54 -60.20 -28.63
CA THR A 144 -12.67 -61.01 -29.14
C THR A 144 -12.84 -60.86 -30.66
N SER A 145 -12.67 -59.66 -31.21
CA SER A 145 -12.70 -59.43 -32.66
C SER A 145 -11.51 -60.08 -33.39
N GLU A 146 -10.30 -60.07 -32.80
CA GLU A 146 -9.13 -60.78 -33.34
C GLU A 146 -9.40 -62.29 -33.42
N LYS A 147 -9.93 -62.89 -32.35
CA LYS A 147 -10.32 -64.31 -32.31
C LYS A 147 -11.42 -64.63 -33.34
N HIS A 148 -12.44 -63.77 -33.47
CA HIS A 148 -13.50 -63.98 -34.46
C HIS A 148 -12.97 -63.95 -35.91
N VAL A 149 -12.06 -63.04 -36.24
CA VAL A 149 -11.39 -63.01 -37.56
C VAL A 149 -10.58 -64.28 -37.77
N GLU A 150 -9.74 -64.66 -36.80
CA GLU A 150 -8.94 -65.89 -36.88
C GLU A 150 -9.80 -67.13 -37.14
N THR A 151 -10.97 -67.23 -36.49
CA THR A 151 -11.90 -68.34 -36.73
C THR A 151 -12.60 -68.27 -38.09
N ALA A 152 -13.03 -67.08 -38.53
CA ALA A 152 -13.79 -66.92 -39.76
C ALA A 152 -12.92 -67.08 -41.02
N TYR A 153 -11.62 -66.77 -40.93
CA TYR A 153 -10.70 -66.82 -42.08
C TYR A 153 -10.07 -68.20 -42.35
N LYS A 154 -10.30 -69.22 -41.51
CA LYS A 154 -9.59 -70.51 -41.57
C LYS A 154 -9.61 -71.21 -42.94
N ASN A 155 -10.67 -71.03 -43.74
CA ASN A 155 -10.88 -71.74 -45.01
C ASN A 155 -11.33 -70.80 -46.16
N ILE A 156 -10.97 -69.51 -46.12
CA ILE A 156 -11.44 -68.50 -47.09
C ILE A 156 -10.29 -67.97 -47.93
N ASN A 157 -10.53 -67.81 -49.23
CA ASN A 157 -9.63 -67.12 -50.15
C ASN A 157 -9.94 -65.61 -50.16
N GLU A 158 -8.93 -64.75 -50.01
CA GLU A 158 -9.09 -63.30 -49.93
C GLU A 158 -9.68 -62.67 -51.20
N GLU A 159 -9.45 -63.27 -52.37
CA GLU A 159 -9.99 -62.79 -53.65
C GLU A 159 -11.53 -62.83 -53.70
N ASP A 160 -12.15 -63.84 -53.05
CA ASP A 160 -13.61 -64.02 -52.98
C ASP A 160 -14.28 -62.97 -52.05
N LEU A 161 -13.52 -62.32 -51.16
CA LEU A 161 -14.04 -61.29 -50.25
C LEU A 161 -14.19 -59.91 -50.90
N SER A 162 -13.52 -59.68 -52.04
CA SER A 162 -13.55 -58.41 -52.77
C SER A 162 -14.97 -57.96 -53.15
N ILE A 163 -15.87 -58.92 -53.40
CA ILE A 163 -17.27 -58.72 -53.76
C ILE A 163 -18.05 -57.92 -52.70
N PHE A 164 -17.59 -57.99 -51.44
CA PHE A 164 -18.25 -57.35 -50.30
C PHE A 164 -17.62 -56.03 -49.87
N GLN A 165 -16.43 -55.67 -50.36
CA GLN A 165 -15.67 -54.51 -49.88
C GLN A 165 -16.45 -53.20 -50.07
N ASP A 166 -17.18 -53.05 -51.17
CA ASP A 166 -17.97 -51.85 -51.49
C ASP A 166 -19.40 -51.86 -50.92
N LYS A 167 -19.78 -52.89 -50.15
CA LYS A 167 -21.14 -53.02 -49.57
C LYS A 167 -21.17 -52.46 -48.14
N ASN A 168 -22.31 -51.96 -47.67
CA ASN A 168 -22.45 -51.48 -46.30
C ASN A 168 -22.79 -52.63 -45.32
N ASP A 169 -22.66 -52.39 -44.01
CA ASP A 169 -22.87 -53.42 -42.97
C ASP A 169 -24.32 -53.92 -42.90
N GLU A 170 -25.29 -53.04 -43.17
CA GLU A 170 -26.73 -53.36 -43.15
C GLU A 170 -27.10 -54.35 -44.26
N LEU A 171 -26.58 -54.13 -45.47
CA LEU A 171 -26.75 -55.05 -46.59
C LEU A 171 -26.10 -56.41 -46.29
N LEU A 172 -24.89 -56.44 -45.75
CA LEU A 172 -24.23 -57.70 -45.36
C LEU A 172 -25.05 -58.51 -44.35
N SER A 173 -25.64 -57.84 -43.35
CA SER A 173 -26.51 -58.49 -42.37
C SER A 173 -27.81 -59.03 -43.00
N THR A 174 -28.37 -58.29 -43.97
CA THR A 174 -29.56 -58.70 -44.72
C THR A 174 -29.27 -59.95 -45.56
N TYR A 175 -28.10 -60.01 -46.21
CA TYR A 175 -27.67 -61.19 -46.99
C TYR A 175 -27.38 -62.40 -46.12
N GLN A 176 -26.71 -62.20 -44.98
CA GLN A 176 -26.51 -63.30 -44.02
C GLN A 176 -27.85 -63.89 -43.59
N SER A 177 -28.81 -63.04 -43.19
CA SER A 177 -30.14 -63.51 -42.77
C SER A 177 -30.90 -64.20 -43.91
N PHE A 178 -30.78 -63.69 -45.14
CA PHE A 178 -31.38 -64.33 -46.31
C PHE A 178 -30.80 -65.73 -46.56
N LEU A 179 -29.48 -65.91 -46.54
CA LEU A 179 -28.84 -67.21 -46.77
C LEU A 179 -29.13 -68.21 -45.64
N GLU A 180 -29.18 -67.75 -44.39
CA GLU A 180 -29.58 -68.59 -43.25
C GLU A 180 -31.02 -69.08 -43.38
N LYS A 181 -31.95 -68.18 -43.75
CA LYS A 181 -33.34 -68.56 -44.03
C LYS A 181 -33.43 -69.49 -45.25
N LEU A 182 -32.70 -69.20 -46.32
CA LEU A 182 -32.68 -70.05 -47.52
C LEU A 182 -32.20 -71.47 -47.19
N GLU A 183 -31.18 -71.61 -46.34
CA GLU A 183 -30.73 -72.92 -45.84
C GLU A 183 -31.82 -73.61 -45.02
N GLU A 184 -32.47 -72.91 -44.09
CA GLU A 184 -33.57 -73.47 -43.28
C GLU A 184 -34.73 -73.97 -44.17
N TYR A 185 -35.17 -73.15 -45.11
CA TYR A 185 -36.23 -73.51 -46.05
C TYR A 185 -35.80 -74.64 -46.98
N ALA A 186 -34.56 -74.66 -47.46
CA ALA A 186 -34.05 -75.74 -48.30
C ALA A 186 -34.01 -77.08 -47.55
N VAL A 187 -33.50 -77.11 -46.32
CA VAL A 187 -33.47 -78.32 -45.48
C VAL A 187 -34.87 -78.84 -45.19
N ARG A 188 -35.82 -77.94 -44.91
CA ARG A 188 -37.22 -78.29 -44.70
C ARG A 188 -37.86 -78.84 -45.97
N ALA A 189 -37.66 -78.19 -47.10
CA ALA A 189 -38.19 -78.60 -48.40
C ALA A 189 -37.65 -79.97 -48.85
N VAL A 190 -36.36 -80.27 -48.62
CA VAL A 190 -35.77 -81.60 -48.94
C VAL A 190 -36.53 -82.74 -48.25
N ARG A 191 -37.04 -82.54 -47.03
CA ARG A 191 -37.79 -83.57 -46.29
C ARG A 191 -39.15 -83.91 -46.91
N VAL A 192 -39.76 -82.96 -47.60
CA VAL A 192 -41.14 -83.07 -48.12
C VAL A 192 -41.17 -83.24 -49.65
N LEU A 193 -40.35 -82.48 -50.37
CA LEU A 193 -40.28 -82.44 -51.83
C LEU A 193 -39.19 -83.37 -52.40
N GLY A 194 -38.28 -83.87 -51.55
CA GLY A 194 -37.22 -84.80 -51.93
C GLY A 194 -36.29 -84.22 -53.00
N GLU A 195 -35.97 -85.05 -54.01
CA GLU A 195 -35.05 -84.72 -55.11
C GLU A 195 -35.50 -83.52 -55.96
N LEU A 196 -36.78 -83.15 -55.92
CA LEU A 196 -37.27 -81.96 -56.64
C LEU A 196 -36.80 -80.65 -56.01
N THR A 197 -36.37 -80.65 -54.75
CA THR A 197 -36.00 -79.42 -54.04
C THR A 197 -34.86 -78.66 -54.71
N GLU A 198 -33.80 -79.35 -55.13
CA GLU A 198 -32.64 -78.74 -55.79
C GLU A 198 -33.01 -78.19 -57.17
N ARG A 199 -33.89 -78.89 -57.89
CA ARG A 199 -34.42 -78.43 -59.19
C ARG A 199 -35.28 -77.18 -59.02
N ILE A 200 -36.21 -77.18 -58.06
CA ILE A 200 -37.04 -76.02 -57.74
C ILE A 200 -36.16 -74.85 -57.34
N LEU A 201 -35.20 -75.05 -56.43
CA LEU A 201 -34.24 -74.01 -56.05
C LEU A 201 -33.47 -73.44 -57.23
N SER A 202 -32.95 -74.29 -58.11
CA SER A 202 -32.19 -73.87 -59.30
C SER A 202 -33.03 -72.97 -60.20
N ASP A 203 -34.29 -73.35 -60.42
CA ASP A 203 -35.23 -72.58 -61.23
C ASP A 203 -35.59 -71.24 -60.55
N LEU A 204 -35.90 -71.27 -59.24
CA LEU A 204 -36.27 -70.09 -58.48
C LEU A 204 -35.11 -69.09 -58.34
N LEU A 205 -33.88 -69.56 -58.11
CA LEU A 205 -32.68 -68.71 -57.96
C LEU A 205 -32.33 -67.92 -59.23
N VAL A 206 -32.82 -68.36 -60.39
CA VAL A 206 -32.65 -67.71 -61.69
C VAL A 206 -33.95 -67.02 -62.16
N GLY A 207 -35.02 -67.07 -61.36
CA GLY A 207 -36.28 -66.32 -61.57
C GLY A 207 -37.34 -67.05 -62.39
N GLN A 208 -37.26 -68.38 -62.53
CA GLN A 208 -38.22 -69.20 -63.28
C GLN A 208 -39.37 -69.71 -62.39
N ASN A 209 -40.17 -68.80 -61.84
CA ASN A 209 -41.19 -69.11 -60.82
C ASN A 209 -42.53 -69.59 -61.42
N THR A 210 -42.85 -69.16 -62.64
CA THR A 210 -44.21 -69.28 -63.23
C THR A 210 -44.71 -70.72 -63.36
N GLN A 211 -43.82 -71.66 -63.69
CA GLN A 211 -44.16 -73.07 -63.82
C GLN A 211 -44.59 -73.71 -62.47
N TRP A 212 -43.95 -73.28 -61.38
CA TRP A 212 -44.21 -73.81 -60.04
C TRP A 212 -45.45 -73.19 -59.41
N GLU A 213 -45.71 -71.90 -59.67
CA GLU A 213 -46.96 -71.22 -59.28
C GLU A 213 -48.19 -71.85 -59.95
N GLN A 214 -48.10 -72.18 -61.25
CA GLN A 214 -49.16 -72.89 -61.97
C GLN A 214 -49.38 -74.29 -61.40
N LEU A 215 -48.31 -75.00 -61.03
CA LEU A 215 -48.42 -76.32 -60.41
C LEU A 215 -49.14 -76.25 -59.06
N VAL A 216 -48.79 -75.29 -58.20
CA VAL A 216 -49.47 -75.09 -56.89
C VAL A 216 -50.97 -74.85 -57.05
N GLN A 217 -51.39 -74.02 -58.00
CA GLN A 217 -52.82 -73.78 -58.29
C GLN A 217 -53.55 -75.08 -58.63
N GLN A 218 -52.97 -75.90 -59.51
CA GLN A 218 -53.54 -77.19 -59.88
C GLN A 218 -53.58 -78.17 -58.69
N LEU A 219 -52.58 -78.16 -57.82
CA LEU A 219 -52.54 -79.01 -56.63
C LEU A 219 -53.59 -78.60 -55.58
N LEU A 220 -53.81 -77.31 -55.36
CA LEU A 220 -54.84 -76.81 -54.45
C LEU A 220 -56.24 -77.21 -54.90
N GLU A 221 -56.53 -77.15 -56.21
CA GLU A 221 -57.80 -77.62 -56.78
C GLU A 221 -58.03 -79.12 -56.53
N ILE A 222 -56.99 -79.94 -56.74
CA ILE A 222 -57.07 -81.38 -56.50
C ILE A 222 -57.22 -81.68 -55.01
N LEU A 223 -56.45 -81.01 -54.15
CA LEU A 223 -56.50 -81.19 -52.71
C LEU A 223 -57.89 -80.88 -52.15
N SER A 224 -58.48 -79.75 -52.55
CA SER A 224 -59.86 -79.38 -52.19
C SER A 224 -60.88 -80.46 -52.60
N SER A 225 -60.73 -81.01 -53.82
CA SER A 225 -61.57 -82.11 -54.29
C SER A 225 -61.38 -83.38 -53.45
N MET A 226 -60.16 -83.69 -53.01
CA MET A 226 -59.88 -84.89 -52.20
C MET A 226 -60.38 -84.74 -50.76
N GLU A 227 -60.19 -83.58 -50.13
CA GLU A 227 -60.69 -83.28 -48.78
C GLU A 227 -62.22 -83.37 -48.71
N ALA A 228 -62.91 -82.82 -49.73
CA ALA A 228 -64.36 -82.92 -49.85
C ALA A 228 -64.85 -84.37 -49.99
N ALA A 229 -64.09 -85.22 -50.71
CA ALA A 229 -64.39 -86.63 -50.89
C ALA A 229 -64.17 -87.44 -49.61
N ILE A 230 -63.06 -87.22 -48.88
CA ILE A 230 -62.78 -87.91 -47.61
C ILE A 230 -63.82 -87.59 -46.54
N LYS A 231 -64.25 -86.34 -46.44
CA LYS A 231 -65.27 -85.92 -45.46
C LYS A 231 -66.58 -86.69 -45.65
N LYS A 232 -66.94 -86.99 -46.90
CA LYS A 232 -68.15 -87.78 -47.24
C LYS A 232 -67.98 -89.28 -47.04
N LEU A 233 -66.75 -89.79 -47.06
CA LEU A 233 -66.46 -91.21 -46.89
C LEU A 233 -66.69 -91.68 -45.43
N ASP A 234 -66.49 -90.79 -44.45
CA ASP A 234 -66.73 -91.00 -43.00
C ASP A 234 -66.38 -92.43 -42.50
N ARG A 235 -65.11 -92.83 -42.75
CA ARG A 235 -64.49 -94.13 -42.40
C ARG A 235 -64.99 -95.37 -43.15
N ALA A 236 -65.88 -95.22 -44.12
CA ALA A 236 -66.38 -96.34 -44.92
C ALA A 236 -65.25 -97.04 -45.71
N GLN A 237 -65.25 -98.37 -45.69
CA GLN A 237 -64.35 -99.19 -46.51
C GLN A 237 -65.03 -99.54 -47.82
N VAL A 238 -64.39 -99.18 -48.94
CA VAL A 238 -64.94 -99.44 -50.27
C VAL A 238 -64.03 -100.40 -51.02
N GLU A 239 -64.59 -101.53 -51.44
CA GLU A 239 -63.92 -102.54 -52.26
C GLU A 239 -64.52 -102.54 -53.66
N ILE A 240 -63.68 -102.52 -54.69
CA ILE A 240 -64.11 -102.52 -56.09
C ILE A 240 -63.46 -103.72 -56.78
N TYR A 241 -64.31 -104.61 -57.30
CA TYR A 241 -63.93 -105.81 -58.06
C TYR A 241 -64.16 -105.65 -59.57
N SER A 242 -64.74 -104.51 -59.98
CA SER A 242 -65.05 -104.22 -61.38
C SER A 242 -63.78 -104.02 -62.21
N LYS A 243 -63.80 -104.53 -63.45
CA LYS A 243 -62.78 -104.24 -64.48
C LYS A 243 -63.06 -102.92 -65.23
N THR A 244 -64.14 -102.22 -64.88
CA THR A 244 -64.56 -100.96 -65.48
C THR A 244 -63.71 -99.79 -64.98
N SER A 245 -63.47 -98.78 -65.83
CA SER A 245 -62.67 -97.63 -65.42
C SER A 245 -63.33 -96.85 -64.27
N VAL A 246 -62.51 -96.30 -63.36
CA VAL A 246 -62.97 -95.52 -62.19
C VAL A 246 -63.87 -94.34 -62.60
N TYR A 247 -63.58 -93.68 -63.73
CA TYR A 247 -64.43 -92.61 -64.28
C TYR A 247 -65.82 -93.08 -64.68
N GLN A 248 -65.91 -94.25 -65.31
CA GLN A 248 -67.19 -94.79 -65.75
C GLN A 248 -68.00 -95.29 -64.54
N LEU A 249 -67.33 -95.94 -63.57
CA LEU A 249 -67.92 -96.31 -62.28
C LEU A 249 -68.47 -95.09 -61.54
N LEU A 250 -67.72 -93.99 -61.48
CA LEU A 250 -68.15 -92.76 -60.82
C LEU A 250 -69.39 -92.16 -61.49
N LYS A 251 -69.41 -92.13 -62.83
CA LYS A 251 -70.52 -91.63 -63.62
C LYS A 251 -71.80 -92.44 -63.37
N ASP A 252 -71.68 -93.76 -63.37
CA ASP A 252 -72.81 -94.66 -63.18
C ASP A 252 -73.29 -94.68 -61.71
N ALA A 253 -72.38 -94.63 -60.74
CA ALA A 253 -72.71 -94.52 -59.32
C ALA A 253 -73.44 -93.21 -59.00
N ARG A 254 -72.99 -92.08 -59.57
CA ARG A 254 -73.70 -90.79 -59.46
C ARG A 254 -75.09 -90.84 -60.09
N ARG A 255 -75.23 -91.40 -61.31
CA ARG A 255 -76.54 -91.55 -61.96
C ARG A 255 -77.50 -92.38 -61.11
N ARG A 256 -77.01 -93.47 -60.51
CA ARG A 256 -77.80 -94.35 -59.64
C ARG A 256 -78.21 -93.66 -58.33
N LEU A 257 -77.27 -92.97 -57.69
CA LEU A 257 -77.52 -92.19 -56.48
C LEU A 257 -78.57 -91.10 -56.71
N ASP A 258 -78.40 -90.33 -57.79
CA ASP A 258 -79.26 -89.19 -58.12
C ASP A 258 -80.70 -89.64 -58.43
N HIS A 259 -80.86 -90.81 -59.05
CA HIS A 259 -82.17 -91.44 -59.26
C HIS A 259 -82.87 -91.81 -57.95
N LEU A 260 -82.17 -92.41 -56.99
CA LEU A 260 -82.73 -92.80 -55.70
C LEU A 260 -83.04 -91.60 -54.80
N LYS A 261 -82.16 -90.58 -54.77
CA LYS A 261 -82.39 -89.34 -54.00
C LYS A 261 -83.61 -88.55 -54.47
N LYS A 262 -83.94 -88.61 -55.76
CA LYS A 262 -85.13 -87.98 -56.35
C LYS A 262 -86.44 -88.77 -56.12
N GLY A 263 -86.42 -89.76 -55.21
CA GLY A 263 -87.59 -90.59 -54.88
C GLY A 263 -87.85 -91.75 -55.85
N GLY A 264 -86.87 -92.06 -56.72
CA GLY A 264 -86.97 -93.21 -57.63
C GLY A 264 -87.01 -94.54 -56.87
N TRP A 265 -87.97 -95.40 -57.21
CA TRP A 265 -88.09 -96.74 -56.63
C TRP A 265 -87.15 -97.76 -57.31
N ARG A 266 -86.72 -98.81 -56.59
CA ARG A 266 -85.68 -99.75 -57.07
C ARG A 266 -86.11 -100.67 -58.21
N GLY A 267 -87.41 -100.97 -58.31
CA GLY A 267 -87.91 -101.99 -59.23
C GLY A 267 -87.62 -103.43 -58.79
N TRP A 268 -88.37 -104.39 -59.35
CA TRP A 268 -88.09 -105.82 -59.22
C TRP A 268 -87.82 -106.43 -60.61
N GLY A 269 -86.70 -107.14 -60.75
CA GLY A 269 -86.34 -107.85 -61.98
C GLY A 269 -86.35 -106.97 -63.24
N PHE A 270 -87.12 -107.37 -64.25
CA PHE A 270 -87.22 -106.71 -65.55
C PHE A 270 -88.06 -105.41 -65.54
N ILE A 271 -88.80 -105.13 -64.45
CA ILE A 271 -89.67 -103.93 -64.29
C ILE A 271 -88.86 -102.73 -63.72
N ALA A 272 -87.57 -102.92 -63.44
CA ALA A 272 -86.73 -101.86 -62.86
C ALA A 272 -86.45 -100.69 -63.83
N PRO A 273 -86.40 -99.43 -63.32
CA PRO A 273 -86.04 -98.26 -64.11
C PRO A 273 -84.73 -98.43 -64.90
N ARG A 274 -84.63 -97.82 -66.08
CA ARG A 274 -83.48 -97.97 -67.00
C ARG A 274 -82.13 -97.71 -66.31
N VAL A 275 -82.05 -96.67 -65.47
CA VAL A 275 -80.86 -96.33 -64.70
C VAL A 275 -80.47 -97.47 -63.74
N MET A 276 -81.43 -98.10 -63.05
CA MET A 276 -81.18 -99.19 -62.12
C MET A 276 -80.73 -100.48 -62.82
N ARG A 277 -81.21 -100.74 -64.05
CA ARG A 277 -80.80 -101.88 -64.89
C ARG A 277 -79.38 -101.71 -65.45
N GLU A 278 -79.09 -100.55 -66.05
CA GLU A 278 -77.79 -100.26 -66.65
C GLU A 278 -76.66 -100.25 -65.61
N THR A 279 -76.95 -99.80 -64.39
CA THR A 279 -75.96 -99.64 -63.33
C THR A 279 -75.99 -100.79 -62.30
N ARG A 280 -76.72 -101.88 -62.59
CA ARG A 280 -76.93 -103.01 -61.65
C ARG A 280 -75.64 -103.69 -61.25
N TYR A 281 -74.65 -103.69 -62.14
CA TYR A 281 -73.34 -104.28 -61.89
C TYR A 281 -72.62 -103.63 -60.68
N LEU A 282 -72.91 -102.37 -60.35
CA LEU A 282 -72.37 -101.71 -59.15
C LEU A 282 -72.75 -102.42 -57.85
N GLU A 283 -73.90 -103.09 -57.79
CA GLU A 283 -74.31 -103.86 -56.61
C GLU A 283 -73.53 -105.17 -56.45
N ASN A 284 -73.01 -105.70 -57.55
CA ASN A 284 -72.31 -106.99 -57.58
C ASN A 284 -70.80 -106.82 -57.56
N GLU A 285 -70.30 -105.69 -58.06
CA GLU A 285 -68.88 -105.45 -58.30
C GLU A 285 -68.28 -104.38 -57.38
N CYS A 286 -69.09 -103.75 -56.52
CA CYS A 286 -68.63 -102.82 -55.50
C CYS A 286 -69.23 -103.19 -54.14
N LEU A 287 -68.44 -103.07 -53.08
CA LEU A 287 -68.88 -103.21 -51.70
C LEU A 287 -68.53 -101.96 -50.92
N VAL A 288 -69.43 -101.54 -50.05
CA VAL A 288 -69.24 -100.47 -49.06
C VAL A 288 -69.51 -101.08 -47.69
N ASP A 289 -68.49 -101.11 -46.82
CA ASP A 289 -68.52 -101.77 -45.51
C ASP A 289 -68.96 -103.25 -45.60
N GLY A 290 -68.48 -103.95 -46.64
CA GLY A 290 -68.82 -105.35 -46.93
C GLY A 290 -70.23 -105.57 -47.51
N GLN A 291 -70.98 -104.50 -47.78
CA GLN A 291 -72.35 -104.58 -48.31
C GLN A 291 -72.47 -104.01 -49.73
N SER A 292 -73.34 -104.62 -50.54
CA SER A 292 -73.69 -104.07 -51.86
C SER A 292 -74.31 -102.67 -51.71
N PRO A 293 -73.85 -101.67 -52.49
CA PRO A 293 -74.31 -100.28 -52.38
C PRO A 293 -75.71 -100.11 -52.97
N ARG A 294 -76.72 -100.46 -52.17
CA ARG A 294 -78.14 -100.42 -52.57
C ARG A 294 -78.85 -99.19 -52.02
N GLU A 295 -78.47 -98.76 -50.84
CA GLU A 295 -79.01 -97.57 -50.18
C GLU A 295 -78.36 -96.28 -50.69
N PRO A 296 -79.08 -95.15 -50.73
CA PRO A 296 -78.52 -93.85 -51.12
C PRO A 296 -77.25 -93.51 -50.31
N GLU A 297 -77.24 -93.79 -49.01
CA GLU A 297 -76.11 -93.54 -48.13
C GLU A 297 -74.86 -94.35 -48.50
N GLN A 298 -75.02 -95.62 -48.89
CA GLN A 298 -73.93 -96.46 -49.36
C GLN A 298 -73.41 -96.02 -50.73
N LEU A 299 -74.32 -95.59 -51.63
CA LEU A 299 -73.95 -95.04 -52.93
C LEU A 299 -73.23 -93.68 -52.82
N GLU A 300 -73.57 -92.86 -51.83
CA GLU A 300 -72.83 -91.62 -51.51
C GLU A 300 -71.38 -91.91 -51.12
N LYS A 301 -71.18 -92.90 -50.25
CA LYS A 301 -69.85 -93.37 -49.85
C LYS A 301 -69.06 -93.94 -51.03
N LEU A 302 -69.69 -94.73 -51.90
CA LEU A 302 -69.06 -95.24 -53.13
C LEU A 302 -68.67 -94.11 -54.09
N VAL A 303 -69.55 -93.13 -54.32
CA VAL A 303 -69.27 -91.96 -55.17
C VAL A 303 -68.10 -91.17 -54.59
N ALA A 304 -68.09 -90.92 -53.28
CA ALA A 304 -67.00 -90.21 -52.61
C ALA A 304 -65.65 -90.94 -52.77
N PHE A 305 -65.62 -92.27 -52.62
CA PHE A 305 -64.40 -93.05 -52.84
C PHE A 305 -63.89 -92.99 -54.29
N LEU A 306 -64.81 -93.05 -55.27
CA LEU A 306 -64.47 -92.96 -56.68
C LEU A 306 -64.01 -91.54 -57.08
N GLU A 307 -64.60 -90.48 -56.50
CA GLU A 307 -64.14 -89.09 -56.63
C GLU A 307 -62.71 -88.94 -56.13
N LEU A 308 -62.40 -89.54 -54.98
CA LEU A 308 -61.06 -89.56 -54.41
C LEU A 308 -60.06 -90.28 -55.32
N LYS A 309 -60.39 -91.47 -55.85
CA LYS A 309 -59.51 -92.22 -56.77
C LYS A 309 -59.23 -91.43 -58.06
N VAL A 310 -60.24 -90.76 -58.62
CA VAL A 310 -60.06 -89.86 -59.79
C VAL A 310 -59.12 -88.69 -59.47
N ALA A 311 -59.26 -88.09 -58.29
CA ALA A 311 -58.39 -86.99 -57.86
C ALA A 311 -56.93 -87.44 -57.64
N ILE A 312 -56.72 -88.64 -57.08
CA ILE A 312 -55.38 -89.27 -56.97
C ILE A 312 -54.76 -89.51 -58.35
N GLU A 313 -55.53 -90.01 -59.32
CA GLU A 313 -55.04 -90.19 -60.70
C GLU A 313 -54.67 -88.85 -61.36
N LYS A 314 -55.45 -87.78 -61.13
CA LYS A 314 -55.12 -86.44 -61.63
C LYS A 314 -53.82 -85.92 -61.03
N PHE A 315 -53.63 -86.08 -59.72
CA PHE A 315 -52.39 -85.70 -59.05
C PHE A 315 -51.19 -86.43 -59.65
N SER A 316 -51.29 -87.75 -59.84
CA SER A 316 -50.20 -88.57 -60.39
C SER A 316 -49.77 -88.17 -61.82
N LYS A 317 -50.63 -87.45 -62.57
CA LYS A 317 -50.34 -86.96 -63.92
C LYS A 317 -49.65 -85.60 -63.93
N ILE A 318 -49.93 -84.75 -62.96
CA ILE A 318 -49.40 -83.37 -62.92
C ILE A 318 -48.16 -83.24 -62.02
N TRP A 319 -48.01 -84.15 -61.05
CA TRP A 319 -46.86 -84.12 -60.14
C TRP A 319 -45.60 -84.65 -60.86
N PRO A 320 -44.49 -83.89 -60.89
CA PRO A 320 -43.33 -84.21 -61.71
C PRO A 320 -42.44 -85.34 -61.17
N ALA A 321 -42.77 -85.92 -60.00
CA ALA A 321 -42.04 -87.07 -59.43
C ALA A 321 -42.94 -88.32 -59.31
N PRO A 322 -42.37 -89.53 -59.35
CA PRO A 322 -43.14 -90.76 -59.18
C PRO A 322 -43.81 -90.81 -57.80
N THR A 323 -45.12 -91.00 -57.73
CA THR A 323 -45.88 -91.07 -56.48
C THR A 323 -46.54 -92.43 -56.28
N LEU A 324 -46.37 -93.04 -55.11
CA LEU A 324 -46.94 -94.34 -54.74
C LEU A 324 -48.36 -94.23 -54.12
N LEU A 325 -49.14 -93.22 -54.49
CA LEU A 325 -50.46 -92.96 -53.88
C LEU A 325 -51.56 -93.92 -54.30
N ASN A 326 -51.35 -94.69 -55.37
CA ASN A 326 -52.40 -95.56 -55.93
C ASN A 326 -52.87 -96.67 -54.96
N ASN A 327 -52.02 -97.04 -53.98
CA ASN A 327 -52.30 -98.09 -52.99
C ASN A 327 -52.36 -97.56 -51.54
N SER A 328 -52.30 -96.24 -51.33
CA SER A 328 -52.28 -95.64 -49.99
C SER A 328 -53.69 -95.50 -49.41
N ASN A 329 -53.80 -95.43 -48.08
CA ASN A 329 -55.06 -95.08 -47.42
C ASN A 329 -55.50 -93.67 -47.90
N PRO A 330 -56.78 -93.45 -48.24
CA PRO A 330 -57.36 -92.15 -48.53
C PRO A 330 -56.80 -90.98 -47.73
N SER A 331 -56.77 -91.12 -46.40
CA SER A 331 -56.34 -90.04 -45.50
C SER A 331 -54.85 -89.72 -45.67
N GLN A 332 -54.01 -90.75 -45.87
CA GLN A 332 -52.58 -90.56 -46.09
C GLN A 332 -52.30 -89.85 -47.43
N ALA A 333 -53.07 -90.14 -48.48
CA ALA A 333 -52.91 -89.48 -49.77
C ALA A 333 -53.24 -87.98 -49.71
N VAL A 334 -54.26 -87.59 -48.95
CA VAL A 334 -54.61 -86.18 -48.72
C VAL A 334 -53.56 -85.50 -47.84
N THR A 335 -53.12 -86.13 -46.75
CA THR A 335 -52.08 -85.56 -45.89
C THR A 335 -50.80 -85.30 -46.68
N TYR A 336 -50.36 -86.26 -47.49
CA TYR A 336 -49.16 -86.13 -48.32
C TYR A 336 -49.29 -85.00 -49.37
N LEU A 337 -50.43 -84.92 -50.08
CA LEU A 337 -50.69 -83.84 -51.03
C LEU A 337 -50.75 -82.47 -50.33
N HIS A 338 -51.37 -82.40 -49.16
CA HIS A 338 -51.44 -81.20 -48.35
C HIS A 338 -50.05 -80.72 -47.93
N GLU A 339 -49.20 -81.63 -47.44
CA GLU A 339 -47.83 -81.34 -47.03
C GLU A 339 -46.98 -80.81 -48.19
N ILE A 340 -47.01 -81.47 -49.34
CA ILE A 340 -46.29 -81.02 -50.54
C ILE A 340 -46.78 -79.67 -51.04
N THR A 341 -48.10 -79.50 -51.15
CA THR A 341 -48.69 -78.26 -51.66
C THR A 341 -48.36 -77.10 -50.73
N LYS A 342 -48.47 -77.31 -49.42
CA LYS A 342 -48.10 -76.33 -48.39
C LYS A 342 -46.62 -75.97 -48.45
N GLU A 343 -45.72 -76.96 -48.56
CA GLU A 343 -44.29 -76.71 -48.60
C GLU A 343 -43.87 -75.96 -49.86
N LEU A 344 -44.36 -76.38 -51.03
CA LEU A 344 -44.09 -75.69 -52.30
C LEU A 344 -44.63 -74.25 -52.30
N THR A 345 -45.81 -74.01 -51.73
CA THR A 345 -46.38 -72.66 -51.58
C THR A 345 -45.50 -71.80 -50.67
N THR A 346 -45.10 -72.33 -49.51
CA THR A 346 -44.22 -71.64 -48.55
C THR A 346 -42.89 -71.26 -49.22
N PHE A 347 -42.35 -72.16 -50.05
CA PHE A 347 -41.08 -71.95 -50.74
C PHE A 347 -41.17 -70.85 -51.81
N LEU A 348 -42.27 -70.80 -52.57
CA LEU A 348 -42.53 -69.74 -53.54
C LEU A 348 -42.74 -68.38 -52.87
N GLU A 349 -43.52 -68.33 -51.79
CA GLU A 349 -43.74 -67.11 -51.01
C GLU A 349 -42.41 -66.56 -50.45
N PHE A 350 -41.50 -67.42 -50.01
CA PHE A 350 -40.18 -67.00 -49.53
C PHE A 350 -39.39 -66.25 -50.62
N PHE A 351 -39.35 -66.78 -51.84
CA PHE A 351 -38.64 -66.15 -52.96
C PHE A 351 -39.34 -64.88 -53.47
N GLN A 352 -40.67 -64.85 -53.50
CA GLN A 352 -41.43 -63.64 -53.84
C GLN A 352 -41.11 -62.49 -52.88
N ASN A 353 -41.03 -62.78 -51.57
CA ASN A 353 -40.77 -61.77 -50.55
C ASN A 353 -39.29 -61.43 -50.37
N SER A 354 -38.37 -62.25 -50.91
CA SER A 354 -36.92 -62.11 -50.65
C SER A 354 -36.09 -61.92 -51.91
N TRP A 355 -36.72 -61.69 -53.07
CA TRP A 355 -36.04 -61.62 -54.36
C TRP A 355 -34.93 -60.56 -54.43
N GLU A 356 -35.19 -59.37 -53.91
CA GLU A 356 -34.23 -58.26 -53.91
C GLU A 356 -32.94 -58.59 -53.14
N ASN A 357 -33.00 -59.52 -52.19
CA ASN A 357 -31.86 -59.96 -51.39
C ASN A 357 -30.86 -60.81 -52.19
N LEU A 358 -31.24 -61.33 -53.37
CA LEU A 358 -30.35 -62.07 -54.28
C LEU A 358 -29.48 -61.16 -55.14
N ALA A 359 -29.75 -59.84 -55.18
CA ALA A 359 -29.12 -58.89 -56.09
C ALA A 359 -27.59 -58.82 -55.96
N VAL A 360 -27.03 -59.09 -54.78
CA VAL A 360 -25.58 -59.01 -54.53
C VAL A 360 -24.79 -60.23 -54.98
N ILE A 361 -25.45 -61.38 -55.13
CA ILE A 361 -24.80 -62.56 -55.67
C ILE A 361 -24.90 -62.48 -57.20
N PRO A 362 -23.76 -62.47 -57.93
CA PRO A 362 -23.76 -62.46 -59.39
C PRO A 362 -24.65 -63.56 -59.96
N ILE A 363 -25.43 -63.25 -61.00
CA ILE A 363 -26.42 -64.18 -61.56
C ILE A 363 -25.79 -65.54 -61.93
N ASP A 364 -24.56 -65.54 -62.46
CA ASP A 364 -23.80 -66.74 -62.81
C ASP A 364 -23.40 -67.61 -61.61
N LYS A 365 -23.40 -67.03 -60.40
CA LYS A 365 -23.07 -67.72 -59.13
C LYS A 365 -24.29 -68.14 -58.33
N ARG A 366 -25.48 -67.59 -58.63
CA ARG A 366 -26.72 -67.89 -57.88
C ARG A 366 -27.13 -69.35 -57.97
N ILE A 367 -26.87 -70.00 -59.10
CA ILE A 367 -27.24 -71.40 -59.30
C ILE A 367 -26.56 -72.34 -58.28
N ASN A 368 -25.35 -71.99 -57.84
CA ASN A 368 -24.62 -72.77 -56.84
C ASN A 368 -25.31 -72.75 -55.46
N LEU A 369 -26.19 -71.78 -55.20
CA LEU A 369 -26.98 -71.71 -53.97
C LEU A 369 -28.10 -72.76 -53.92
N ALA A 370 -28.37 -73.47 -55.02
CA ALA A 370 -29.25 -74.63 -54.99
C ALA A 370 -28.66 -75.75 -54.12
N GLN A 371 -27.32 -75.82 -54.06
CA GLN A 371 -26.58 -76.80 -53.27
C GLN A 371 -26.23 -76.26 -51.87
N ALA A 372 -26.23 -77.14 -50.87
CA ALA A 372 -25.89 -76.79 -49.49
C ALA A 372 -24.46 -76.24 -49.37
N GLU A 373 -23.50 -76.84 -50.08
CA GLU A 373 -22.10 -76.39 -50.10
C GLU A 373 -21.97 -74.96 -50.63
N GLY A 374 -22.72 -74.60 -51.67
CA GLY A 374 -22.71 -73.25 -52.24
C GLY A 374 -23.28 -72.21 -51.28
N ARG A 375 -24.39 -72.52 -50.59
CA ARG A 375 -24.96 -71.62 -49.56
C ARG A 375 -24.01 -71.42 -48.39
N GLN A 376 -23.40 -72.50 -47.91
CA GLN A 376 -22.45 -72.46 -46.80
C GLN A 376 -21.21 -71.63 -47.16
N LYS A 377 -20.65 -71.80 -48.37
CA LYS A 377 -19.51 -71.00 -48.84
C LYS A 377 -19.80 -69.49 -48.80
N TRP A 378 -20.95 -69.06 -49.32
CA TRP A 378 -21.34 -67.64 -49.33
C TRP A 378 -21.62 -67.09 -47.92
N LEU A 379 -22.20 -67.91 -47.05
CA LEU A 379 -22.41 -67.57 -45.63
C LEU A 379 -21.08 -67.32 -44.91
N ASP A 380 -20.09 -68.18 -45.12
CA ASP A 380 -18.77 -68.07 -44.49
C ASP A 380 -18.01 -66.84 -44.98
N LEU A 381 -18.10 -66.49 -46.27
CA LEU A 381 -17.53 -65.26 -46.83
C LEU A 381 -18.11 -63.99 -46.19
N ILE A 382 -19.44 -63.91 -46.03
CA ILE A 382 -20.09 -62.76 -45.38
C ILE A 382 -19.69 -62.66 -43.91
N LYS A 383 -19.64 -63.80 -43.19
CA LYS A 383 -19.20 -63.85 -41.79
C LYS A 383 -17.76 -63.36 -41.62
N ALA A 384 -16.86 -63.71 -42.54
CA ALA A 384 -15.47 -63.26 -42.51
C ALA A 384 -15.33 -61.76 -42.79
N GLU A 385 -16.06 -61.20 -43.76
CA GLU A 385 -16.03 -59.76 -44.02
C GLU A 385 -16.60 -58.95 -42.84
N ILE A 386 -17.70 -59.41 -42.22
CA ILE A 386 -18.25 -58.78 -41.01
C ILE A 386 -17.24 -58.83 -39.86
N ALA A 387 -16.55 -59.97 -39.67
CA ALA A 387 -15.51 -60.10 -38.66
C ALA A 387 -14.34 -59.14 -38.92
N ARG A 388 -13.87 -59.02 -40.17
CA ARG A 388 -12.80 -58.10 -40.58
C ARG A 388 -13.14 -56.64 -40.25
N ARG A 389 -14.35 -56.21 -40.59
CA ARG A 389 -14.82 -54.83 -40.31
C ARG A 389 -14.94 -54.55 -38.82
N LYS A 390 -15.45 -55.51 -38.04
CA LYS A 390 -15.51 -55.40 -36.58
C LYS A 390 -14.11 -55.26 -35.97
N LEU A 391 -13.13 -56.02 -36.45
CA LEU A 391 -11.74 -55.89 -36.02
C LEU A 391 -11.14 -54.52 -36.38
N ALA A 392 -11.37 -54.03 -37.59
CA ALA A 392 -10.91 -52.69 -38.00
C ALA A 392 -11.48 -51.59 -37.10
N LYS A 393 -12.81 -51.63 -36.84
CA LYS A 393 -13.49 -50.70 -35.91
C LYS A 393 -12.96 -50.81 -34.47
N ALA A 394 -12.63 -52.02 -34.01
CA ALA A 394 -12.07 -52.22 -32.66
C ALA A 394 -10.62 -51.74 -32.53
N ARG A 395 -9.84 -51.73 -33.62
CA ARG A 395 -8.44 -51.25 -33.64
C ARG A 395 -8.31 -49.73 -33.72
N GLU A 396 -9.22 -49.08 -34.44
CA GLU A 396 -9.18 -47.64 -34.74
C GLU A 396 -8.91 -46.74 -33.52
N PRO A 397 -9.57 -46.90 -32.34
CA PRO A 397 -9.31 -46.04 -31.19
C PRO A 397 -7.86 -46.12 -30.68
N PHE A 398 -7.27 -47.32 -30.69
CA PHE A 398 -5.90 -47.54 -30.20
C PHE A 398 -4.86 -46.90 -31.13
N GLU A 399 -5.06 -46.99 -32.44
CA GLU A 399 -4.19 -46.34 -33.43
C GLU A 399 -4.25 -44.82 -33.32
N LEU A 400 -5.45 -44.25 -33.17
CA LEU A 400 -5.65 -42.82 -32.97
C LEU A 400 -4.98 -42.32 -31.68
N TRP A 401 -5.11 -43.06 -30.57
CA TRP A 401 -4.44 -42.71 -29.32
C TRP A 401 -2.92 -42.82 -29.42
N LEU A 402 -2.38 -43.88 -30.02
CA LEU A 402 -0.93 -44.04 -30.22
C LEU A 402 -0.36 -42.92 -31.08
N ALA A 403 -1.00 -42.59 -32.20
CA ALA A 403 -0.58 -41.49 -33.07
C ALA A 403 -0.54 -40.16 -32.31
N SER A 404 -1.61 -39.85 -31.58
CA SER A 404 -1.75 -38.61 -30.82
C SER A 404 -0.79 -38.52 -29.63
N LEU A 405 -0.57 -39.62 -28.91
CA LEU A 405 0.38 -39.70 -27.80
C LEU A 405 1.82 -39.53 -28.29
N ARG A 406 2.20 -40.21 -29.37
CA ARG A 406 3.53 -40.09 -30.00
C ARG A 406 3.78 -38.66 -30.48
N GLN A 407 2.80 -38.04 -31.13
CA GLN A 407 2.87 -36.64 -31.54
C GLN A 407 3.07 -35.70 -30.35
N THR A 408 2.33 -35.92 -29.25
CA THR A 408 2.45 -35.09 -28.04
C THR A 408 3.82 -35.24 -27.38
N ILE A 409 4.38 -36.46 -27.33
CA ILE A 409 5.71 -36.74 -26.76
C ILE A 409 6.82 -36.11 -27.60
N ALA A 410 6.68 -36.11 -28.94
CA ALA A 410 7.65 -35.53 -29.85
C ALA A 410 7.83 -34.01 -29.67
N LEU A 411 6.83 -33.31 -29.14
CA LEU A 411 6.91 -31.87 -28.83
C LEU A 411 7.85 -31.55 -27.65
N GLY A 412 8.34 -32.55 -26.92
CA GLY A 412 9.27 -32.39 -25.80
C GLY A 412 8.61 -31.92 -24.50
N GLY A 413 9.34 -32.00 -23.38
CA GLY A 413 8.87 -31.53 -22.07
C GLY A 413 7.66 -32.27 -21.50
N THR A 414 7.43 -33.52 -21.90
CA THR A 414 6.27 -34.32 -21.48
C THR A 414 6.52 -35.12 -20.21
N HIS A 415 5.47 -35.37 -19.44
CA HIS A 415 5.53 -36.20 -18.24
C HIS A 415 5.69 -37.68 -18.62
N PRO A 416 6.51 -38.48 -17.90
CA PRO A 416 6.73 -39.90 -18.19
C PRO A 416 5.47 -40.77 -18.29
N CYS A 417 4.37 -40.36 -17.64
CA CYS A 417 3.09 -41.07 -17.71
C CYS A 417 2.54 -41.18 -19.15
N LEU A 418 2.90 -40.27 -20.06
CA LEU A 418 2.48 -40.37 -21.47
C LEU A 418 3.18 -41.52 -22.21
N LYS A 419 4.45 -41.80 -21.88
CA LYS A 419 5.15 -42.98 -22.40
C LYS A 419 4.54 -44.25 -21.84
N GLN A 420 4.16 -44.26 -20.56
CA GLN A 420 3.49 -45.40 -19.94
C GLN A 420 2.15 -45.75 -20.60
N PHE A 421 1.42 -44.78 -21.15
CA PHE A 421 0.21 -45.05 -21.95
C PHE A 421 0.53 -45.76 -23.28
N ILE A 422 1.61 -45.35 -23.96
CA ILE A 422 2.07 -46.04 -25.17
C ILE A 422 2.50 -47.47 -24.82
N ASP A 423 3.33 -47.62 -23.78
CA ASP A 423 3.80 -48.92 -23.32
C ASP A 423 2.62 -49.83 -22.94
N ALA A 424 1.57 -49.29 -22.30
CA ALA A 424 0.37 -50.04 -21.93
C ALA A 424 -0.42 -50.54 -23.15
N ILE A 425 -0.55 -49.72 -24.21
CA ILE A 425 -1.21 -50.14 -25.45
C ILE A 425 -0.36 -51.19 -26.19
N GLU A 426 0.94 -50.95 -26.34
CA GLU A 426 1.86 -51.83 -27.07
C GLU A 426 2.05 -53.18 -26.36
N THR A 427 2.13 -53.18 -25.02
CA THR A 427 2.27 -54.40 -24.21
C THR A 427 0.95 -55.01 -23.77
N ARG A 428 -0.20 -54.44 -24.18
CA ARG A 428 -1.54 -54.95 -23.86
C ARG A 428 -1.81 -55.06 -22.34
N ASP A 429 -1.31 -54.09 -21.55
CA ASP A 429 -1.28 -54.13 -20.09
C ASP A 429 -2.25 -53.11 -19.45
N ILE A 430 -3.36 -53.63 -18.92
CA ILE A 430 -4.42 -52.82 -18.28
C ILE A 430 -3.94 -52.16 -16.98
N GLN A 431 -3.04 -52.80 -16.23
CA GLN A 431 -2.55 -52.24 -14.96
C GLN A 431 -1.60 -51.06 -15.21
N LYS A 432 -0.73 -51.14 -16.22
CA LYS A 432 0.08 -50.00 -16.65
C LYS A 432 -0.77 -48.83 -17.12
N TRP A 433 -1.87 -49.10 -17.85
CA TRP A 433 -2.83 -48.06 -18.26
C TRP A 433 -3.44 -47.37 -17.03
N LYS A 434 -3.86 -48.16 -16.02
CA LYS A 434 -4.44 -47.63 -14.78
C LYS A 434 -3.48 -46.70 -14.05
N ILE A 435 -2.23 -47.11 -13.84
CA ILE A 435 -1.22 -46.30 -13.15
C ILE A 435 -0.94 -45.00 -13.91
N ALA A 436 -0.80 -45.06 -15.23
CA ALA A 436 -0.59 -43.90 -16.08
C ALA A 436 -1.77 -42.92 -16.02
N TRP A 437 -3.00 -43.44 -16.00
CA TRP A 437 -4.24 -42.68 -15.90
C TRP A 437 -4.40 -41.99 -14.55
N GLU A 438 -4.24 -42.72 -13.45
CA GLU A 438 -4.30 -42.15 -12.09
C GLU A 438 -3.22 -41.07 -11.88
N THR A 439 -2.01 -41.31 -12.42
CA THR A 439 -0.92 -40.33 -12.39
C THR A 439 -1.29 -39.06 -13.16
N ARG A 440 -1.85 -39.20 -14.37
CA ARG A 440 -2.28 -38.08 -15.20
C ARG A 440 -3.42 -37.28 -14.54
N GLU A 441 -4.41 -37.94 -13.95
CA GLU A 441 -5.53 -37.29 -13.25
C GLU A 441 -5.08 -36.58 -11.97
N ARG A 442 -4.17 -37.18 -11.19
CA ARG A 442 -3.53 -36.52 -10.04
C ARG A 442 -2.80 -35.24 -10.47
N LEU A 443 -2.04 -35.30 -11.55
CA LEU A 443 -1.32 -34.14 -12.09
C LEU A 443 -2.26 -33.07 -12.66
N LYS A 444 -3.37 -33.49 -13.29
CA LYS A 444 -4.41 -32.58 -13.77
C LYS A 444 -5.01 -31.77 -12.61
N LYS A 445 -5.39 -32.43 -11.52
CA LYS A 445 -5.88 -31.76 -10.30
C LYS A 445 -4.82 -30.81 -9.70
N LYS A 446 -3.55 -31.23 -9.64
CA LYS A 446 -2.45 -30.36 -9.17
C LYS A 446 -2.27 -29.13 -10.07
N LYS A 447 -2.34 -29.30 -11.39
CA LYS A 447 -2.29 -28.20 -12.37
C LYS A 447 -3.46 -27.24 -12.22
N GLU A 448 -4.67 -27.74 -12.07
CA GLU A 448 -5.87 -26.92 -11.81
C GLU A 448 -5.71 -26.09 -10.54
N ARG A 449 -5.27 -26.70 -9.42
CA ARG A 449 -4.96 -25.98 -8.19
C ARG A 449 -3.85 -24.94 -8.40
N PHE A 450 -2.80 -25.26 -9.14
CA PHE A 450 -1.72 -24.33 -9.46
C PHE A 450 -2.16 -23.16 -10.35
N TYR A 451 -3.04 -23.39 -11.33
CA TYR A 451 -3.60 -22.33 -12.16
C TYR A 451 -4.47 -21.39 -11.32
N ARG A 452 -5.29 -21.93 -10.41
CA ARG A 452 -6.04 -21.11 -9.45
C ARG A 452 -5.10 -20.30 -8.54
N TYR A 453 -4.04 -20.92 -8.04
CA TYR A 453 -3.00 -20.21 -7.27
C TYR A 453 -2.37 -19.06 -8.08
N LYS A 454 -2.03 -19.30 -9.35
CA LYS A 454 -1.47 -18.28 -10.24
C LYS A 454 -2.47 -17.16 -10.53
N GLU A 455 -3.74 -17.48 -10.72
CA GLU A 455 -4.83 -16.50 -10.89
C GLU A 455 -4.94 -15.57 -9.67
N LEU A 456 -4.89 -16.13 -8.45
CA LEU A 456 -4.91 -15.35 -7.21
C LEU A 456 -3.67 -14.47 -7.09
N LEU A 457 -2.48 -14.99 -7.41
CA LEU A 457 -1.25 -14.19 -7.47
C LEU A 457 -1.32 -13.08 -8.53
N ASP A 458 -1.94 -13.33 -9.69
CA ASP A 458 -2.11 -12.33 -10.75
C ASP A 458 -3.10 -11.23 -10.31
N ARG A 459 -4.17 -11.57 -9.57
CA ARG A 459 -5.08 -10.60 -8.96
C ARG A 459 -4.36 -9.72 -7.94
N ILE A 460 -3.55 -10.32 -7.06
CA ILE A 460 -2.68 -9.56 -6.16
C ILE A 460 -1.72 -8.67 -6.96
N GLY A 461 -1.03 -9.23 -7.96
CA GLY A 461 -0.01 -8.54 -8.75
C GLY A 461 -0.53 -7.37 -9.58
N LYS A 462 -1.81 -7.36 -9.97
CA LYS A 462 -2.45 -6.18 -10.62
C LYS A 462 -2.48 -4.97 -9.71
N LEU A 463 -2.56 -5.18 -8.39
CA LEU A 463 -2.57 -4.11 -7.40
C LEU A 463 -1.19 -3.89 -6.80
N CYS A 464 -0.51 -4.97 -6.38
CA CYS A 464 0.82 -4.96 -5.76
C CYS A 464 1.78 -5.92 -6.47
N PRO A 465 2.50 -5.45 -7.51
CA PRO A 465 3.46 -6.27 -8.26
C PRO A 465 4.60 -6.83 -7.40
N ASP A 466 5.06 -6.06 -6.42
CA ASP A 466 6.19 -6.46 -5.58
C ASP A 466 5.81 -7.54 -4.56
N LEU A 467 4.58 -7.53 -4.05
CA LEU A 467 4.06 -8.66 -3.25
C LEU A 467 4.02 -9.93 -4.08
N LYS A 468 3.57 -9.86 -5.34
CA LYS A 468 3.60 -11.02 -6.24
C LYS A 468 5.02 -11.56 -6.43
N LYS A 469 6.02 -10.70 -6.64
CA LYS A 469 7.43 -11.12 -6.76
C LYS A 469 7.91 -11.81 -5.49
N LEU A 470 7.61 -11.22 -4.32
CA LEU A 470 7.96 -11.75 -3.01
C LEU A 470 7.36 -13.15 -2.81
N LEU A 471 6.06 -13.31 -3.12
CA LEU A 471 5.37 -14.60 -3.04
C LEU A 471 5.85 -15.62 -4.08
N ILE A 472 6.43 -15.20 -5.21
CA ILE A 472 7.08 -16.13 -6.15
C ILE A 472 8.43 -16.57 -5.61
N SER A 473 9.20 -15.68 -4.98
CA SER A 473 10.52 -16.01 -4.42
C SER A 473 10.50 -16.88 -3.16
N THR A 474 9.32 -17.04 -2.53
CA THR A 474 9.17 -17.68 -1.21
C THR A 474 8.31 -18.95 -1.25
N GLN A 475 7.94 -19.42 -2.45
CA GLN A 475 7.15 -20.63 -2.64
C GLN A 475 7.81 -21.85 -1.98
N GLY A 476 7.01 -22.66 -1.29
CA GLY A 476 7.46 -23.87 -0.60
C GLY A 476 8.11 -23.62 0.77
N LEU A 477 8.16 -22.39 1.27
CA LEU A 477 8.64 -22.08 2.61
C LEU A 477 7.49 -22.16 3.64
N PRO A 478 7.56 -23.05 4.66
CA PRO A 478 6.46 -23.28 5.61
C PRO A 478 6.08 -22.05 6.45
N GLU A 479 7.08 -21.21 6.77
CA GLU A 479 6.90 -19.97 7.56
C GLU A 479 5.93 -18.97 6.93
N TRP A 480 5.73 -19.04 5.60
CA TRP A 480 4.84 -18.16 4.86
C TRP A 480 3.36 -18.51 4.97
N GLU A 481 3.02 -19.71 5.43
CA GLU A 481 1.62 -20.10 5.65
C GLU A 481 0.96 -19.20 6.70
N SER A 482 1.62 -19.04 7.86
CA SER A 482 1.13 -18.17 8.94
C SER A 482 1.03 -16.69 8.55
N ARG A 483 1.96 -16.21 7.71
CA ARG A 483 1.97 -14.82 7.21
C ARG A 483 0.86 -14.57 6.19
N LEU A 484 0.64 -15.52 5.29
CA LEU A 484 -0.42 -15.45 4.29
C LEU A 484 -1.82 -15.55 4.93
N LEU A 485 -1.99 -16.33 6.00
CA LEU A 485 -3.27 -16.33 6.74
C LEU A 485 -3.62 -14.96 7.32
N GLN A 486 -2.62 -14.11 7.60
CA GLN A 486 -2.78 -12.73 8.07
C GLN A 486 -2.71 -11.70 6.93
N LEU A 487 -2.92 -12.13 5.67
CA LEU A 487 -2.75 -11.26 4.51
C LEU A 487 -3.73 -10.08 4.51
N GLN A 488 -4.96 -10.25 5.00
CA GLN A 488 -5.95 -9.17 5.07
C GLN A 488 -5.51 -8.09 6.06
N GLU A 489 -5.01 -8.47 7.22
CA GLU A 489 -4.52 -7.57 8.25
C GLU A 489 -3.24 -6.87 7.81
N ALA A 490 -2.32 -7.60 7.16
CA ALA A 490 -1.10 -7.03 6.57
C ALA A 490 -1.43 -6.04 5.44
N TRP A 491 -2.44 -6.32 4.62
CA TRP A 491 -2.92 -5.43 3.56
C TRP A 491 -3.52 -4.15 4.14
N ALA A 492 -4.38 -4.28 5.17
CA ALA A 492 -4.96 -3.14 5.88
C ALA A 492 -3.90 -2.28 6.57
N TRP A 493 -2.88 -2.90 7.17
CA TRP A 493 -1.73 -2.19 7.75
C TRP A 493 -0.95 -1.40 6.69
N ALA A 494 -0.64 -2.02 5.54
CA ALA A 494 0.06 -1.35 4.45
C ALA A 494 -0.78 -0.21 3.85
N TYR A 495 -2.10 -0.40 3.72
CA TYR A 495 -3.05 0.63 3.31
C TYR A 495 -3.01 1.83 4.28
N ALA A 496 -3.14 1.58 5.58
CA ALA A 496 -3.13 2.63 6.60
C ALA A 496 -1.80 3.40 6.59
N LYS A 497 -0.67 2.69 6.43
CA LYS A 497 0.66 3.32 6.31
C LYS A 497 0.77 4.23 5.08
N THR A 498 0.28 3.81 3.91
CA THR A 498 0.30 4.66 2.70
C THR A 498 -0.64 5.85 2.82
N TRP A 499 -1.86 5.63 3.33
CA TRP A 499 -2.83 6.70 3.58
C TRP A 499 -2.24 7.76 4.51
N LEU A 500 -1.61 7.33 5.59
CA LEU A 500 -0.90 8.20 6.53
C LEU A 500 0.15 9.05 5.82
N LYS A 501 1.08 8.46 5.03
CA LYS A 501 2.09 9.21 4.25
C LYS A 501 1.48 10.27 3.33
N LYS A 502 0.30 10.02 2.76
CA LYS A 502 -0.40 10.94 1.87
C LYS A 502 -1.05 12.10 2.63
N VAL A 503 -1.67 11.81 3.77
CA VAL A 503 -2.36 12.81 4.61
C VAL A 503 -1.35 13.70 5.36
N THR A 504 -0.23 13.14 5.81
CA THR A 504 0.76 13.90 6.59
C THR A 504 1.81 14.62 5.76
N ASN A 505 1.78 14.50 4.42
CA ASN A 505 2.82 14.95 3.46
C ASN A 505 3.70 16.11 4.00
N PRO A 506 4.86 15.77 4.59
CA PRO A 506 5.71 16.73 5.30
C PRO A 506 6.22 17.86 4.39
N GLU A 507 6.44 17.55 3.12
CA GLU A 507 6.96 18.52 2.14
C GLU A 507 6.01 19.69 1.91
N SER A 508 4.69 19.47 2.02
CA SER A 508 3.70 20.53 1.87
C SER A 508 3.71 21.49 3.07
N TYR A 509 3.83 20.94 4.28
CA TYR A 509 3.85 21.72 5.51
C TYR A 509 5.14 22.54 5.65
N ASP A 510 6.29 21.92 5.40
CA ASP A 510 7.60 22.59 5.43
C ASP A 510 7.71 23.70 4.39
N CYS A 511 7.12 23.50 3.20
CA CYS A 511 7.09 24.52 2.16
C CYS A 511 6.27 25.75 2.61
N LEU A 512 5.10 25.54 3.21
CA LEU A 512 4.26 26.60 3.74
C LEU A 512 4.94 27.36 4.88
N LEU A 513 5.62 26.67 5.80
CA LEU A 513 6.41 27.33 6.86
C LEU A 513 7.54 28.19 6.30
N LYS A 514 8.31 27.67 5.34
CA LYS A 514 9.39 28.44 4.67
C LYS A 514 8.83 29.67 3.95
N GLU A 515 7.71 29.52 3.23
CA GLU A 515 7.05 30.63 2.56
C GLU A 515 6.59 31.69 3.56
N ARG A 516 5.99 31.27 4.68
CA ARG A 516 5.56 32.16 5.75
C ARG A 516 6.72 32.97 6.33
N HIS A 517 7.84 32.34 6.66
CA HIS A 517 9.04 33.05 7.15
C HIS A 517 9.55 34.08 6.14
N ALA A 518 9.60 33.72 4.85
CA ALA A 518 10.03 34.65 3.81
C ALA A 518 9.07 35.83 3.60
N LEU A 519 7.77 35.66 3.86
CA LEU A 519 6.80 36.76 3.84
C LEU A 519 6.94 37.66 5.06
N GLN A 520 7.22 37.10 6.23
CA GLN A 520 7.44 37.85 7.46
C GLN A 520 8.62 38.82 7.33
N GLU A 521 9.77 38.37 6.81
CA GLU A 521 10.92 39.25 6.55
C GLU A 521 10.57 40.42 5.60
N LYS A 522 9.71 40.16 4.60
CA LYS A 522 9.24 41.21 3.68
C LYS A 522 8.34 42.21 4.40
N ILE A 523 7.43 41.75 5.27
CA ILE A 523 6.56 42.63 6.07
C ILE A 523 7.41 43.53 6.97
N GLU A 524 8.42 42.98 7.64
CA GLU A 524 9.31 43.76 8.53
C GLU A 524 10.03 44.87 7.77
N LYS A 525 10.64 44.54 6.62
CA LYS A 525 11.31 45.53 5.77
C LYS A 525 10.36 46.61 5.26
N LYS A 526 9.15 46.22 4.84
CA LYS A 526 8.13 47.17 4.37
C LYS A 526 7.59 48.06 5.48
N THR A 527 7.46 47.51 6.70
CA THR A 527 7.07 48.26 7.89
C THR A 527 8.12 49.30 8.25
N GLU A 528 9.41 48.95 8.18
CA GLU A 528 10.52 49.88 8.38
C GLU A 528 10.51 51.03 7.36
N GLU A 529 10.34 50.71 6.08
CA GLU A 529 10.21 51.69 4.99
C GLU A 529 9.00 52.62 5.23
N LEU A 530 7.84 52.05 5.58
CA LEU A 530 6.61 52.79 5.84
C LEU A 530 6.75 53.74 7.05
N ALA A 531 7.29 53.23 8.16
CA ALA A 531 7.52 54.00 9.38
C ALA A 531 8.48 55.16 9.10
N THR A 532 9.54 54.92 8.32
CA THR A 532 10.51 55.96 7.92
C THR A 532 9.83 57.07 7.13
N ILE A 533 9.04 56.73 6.09
CA ILE A 533 8.39 57.74 5.26
C ILE A 533 7.31 58.49 6.04
N LYS A 534 6.50 57.81 6.85
CA LYS A 534 5.50 58.45 7.74
C LYS A 534 6.15 59.44 8.70
N THR A 535 7.29 59.07 9.29
CA THR A 535 8.04 59.92 10.22
C THR A 535 8.55 61.18 9.52
N TRP A 536 9.22 61.03 8.36
CA TRP A 536 9.70 62.18 7.60
C TRP A 536 8.56 63.07 7.09
N HIS A 537 7.45 62.47 6.64
CA HIS A 537 6.28 63.21 6.21
C HIS A 537 5.68 64.05 7.34
N ALA A 538 5.43 63.43 8.51
CA ALA A 538 4.92 64.13 9.68
C ALA A 538 5.87 65.23 10.17
N PHE A 539 7.18 64.98 10.13
CA PHE A 539 8.20 65.96 10.51
C PHE A 539 8.22 67.15 9.54
N PHE A 540 8.31 66.92 8.23
CA PHE A 540 8.38 68.00 7.25
C PHE A 540 7.07 68.78 7.13
N SER A 541 5.91 68.17 7.40
CA SER A 541 4.63 68.89 7.48
C SER A 541 4.55 69.86 8.68
N ARG A 542 5.34 69.63 9.74
CA ARG A 542 5.41 70.53 10.92
C ARG A 542 6.55 71.55 10.82
N LEU A 543 7.51 71.32 9.92
CA LEU A 543 8.71 72.13 9.78
C LEU A 543 8.42 73.41 8.99
N ASP A 544 8.18 74.50 9.71
CA ASP A 544 8.00 75.82 9.11
C ASP A 544 9.35 76.42 8.61
N GLU A 545 9.22 77.46 7.78
CA GLU A 545 10.37 78.14 7.21
C GLU A 545 11.23 78.81 8.30
N ALA A 546 10.60 79.38 9.33
CA ALA A 546 11.28 79.99 10.46
C ALA A 546 12.19 79.00 11.20
N THR A 547 11.72 77.78 11.47
CA THR A 547 12.51 76.72 12.11
C THR A 547 13.69 76.33 11.24
N SER A 548 13.46 76.20 9.93
CA SER A 548 14.52 75.88 8.96
C SER A 548 15.61 76.95 8.92
N GLN A 549 15.21 78.23 8.92
CA GLN A 549 16.13 79.36 8.98
C GLN A 549 16.91 79.38 10.31
N ASN A 550 16.25 79.10 11.43
CA ASN A 550 16.92 79.00 12.74
C ASN A 550 17.92 77.85 12.80
N LEU A 551 17.63 76.68 12.19
CA LEU A 551 18.59 75.57 12.08
C LEU A 551 19.82 75.93 11.24
N ILE A 552 19.63 76.64 10.12
CA ILE A 552 20.74 77.14 9.28
C ILE A 552 21.52 78.24 10.02
N ALA A 553 20.85 79.14 10.72
CA ALA A 553 21.48 80.19 11.51
C ALA A 553 22.29 79.60 12.68
N TRP A 554 21.77 78.53 13.30
CA TRP A 554 22.45 77.78 14.34
C TRP A 554 23.72 77.11 13.81
N THR A 555 23.67 76.37 12.69
CA THR A 555 24.88 75.74 12.10
C THR A 555 25.96 76.78 11.77
N LYS A 556 25.57 77.94 11.22
CA LYS A 556 26.48 79.07 10.98
C LYS A 556 27.04 79.68 12.27
N ALA A 557 26.22 79.78 13.33
CA ALA A 557 26.66 80.30 14.63
C ALA A 557 27.64 79.34 15.32
N ILE A 558 27.40 78.02 15.25
CA ILE A 558 28.29 76.97 15.76
C ILE A 558 29.63 76.98 15.02
N ALA A 559 29.61 77.07 13.69
CA ALA A 559 30.84 77.17 12.89
C ALA A 559 31.70 78.40 13.27
N ARG A 560 31.06 79.53 13.61
CA ARG A 560 31.75 80.76 14.07
C ARG A 560 32.31 80.66 15.49
N ILE A 561 31.82 79.75 16.32
CA ILE A 561 32.36 79.52 17.67
C ILE A 561 33.74 78.84 17.58
N GLY A 562 33.95 77.94 16.60
CA GLY A 562 35.23 77.28 16.36
C GLY A 562 35.78 76.58 17.62
N LYS A 563 37.04 76.87 18.01
CA LYS A 563 37.67 76.37 19.25
C LYS A 563 37.14 77.02 20.54
N GLY A 564 36.21 77.98 20.46
CA GLY A 564 35.55 78.56 21.62
C GLY A 564 36.39 79.56 22.45
N THR A 565 37.60 79.92 22.00
CA THR A 565 38.56 80.79 22.71
C THR A 565 38.58 82.24 22.20
N GLY A 566 37.79 82.58 21.17
CA GLY A 566 37.77 83.91 20.58
C GLY A 566 37.00 84.94 21.39
N LYS A 567 37.36 86.24 21.25
CA LYS A 567 36.72 87.39 21.94
C LYS A 567 35.19 87.45 21.82
N TYR A 568 34.63 86.96 20.71
CA TYR A 568 33.19 86.97 20.43
C TYR A 568 32.50 85.60 20.61
N ALA A 569 33.22 84.58 21.08
CA ALA A 569 32.70 83.22 21.24
C ALA A 569 31.47 83.17 22.16
N TYR A 570 31.45 83.97 23.24
CA TYR A 570 30.30 84.10 24.13
C TYR A 570 29.04 84.63 23.41
N ARG A 571 29.18 85.66 22.57
CA ARG A 571 28.08 86.23 21.79
C ARG A 571 27.53 85.20 20.79
N HIS A 572 28.42 84.47 20.11
CA HIS A 572 28.00 83.41 19.18
C HIS A 572 27.34 82.23 19.89
N ARG A 573 27.80 81.83 21.10
CA ARG A 573 27.12 80.82 21.94
C ARG A 573 25.71 81.27 22.33
N LYS A 574 25.56 82.52 22.77
CA LYS A 574 24.25 83.08 23.10
C LYS A 574 23.30 83.07 21.90
N SER A 575 23.78 83.48 20.72
CA SER A 575 22.98 83.44 19.49
C SER A 575 22.63 81.99 19.09
N ALA A 576 23.56 81.05 19.18
CA ALA A 576 23.30 79.63 18.91
C ALA A 576 22.21 79.09 19.85
N ARG A 577 22.30 79.35 21.15
CA ARG A 577 21.28 78.96 22.14
C ARG A 577 19.90 79.53 21.77
N GLN A 578 19.82 80.80 21.41
CA GLN A 578 18.56 81.45 21.01
C GLN A 578 17.95 80.83 19.75
N TYR A 579 18.75 80.55 18.71
CA TYR A 579 18.25 79.90 17.50
C TYR A 579 17.75 78.49 17.79
N LEU A 580 18.45 77.74 18.64
CA LEU A 580 18.08 76.38 18.97
C LEU A 580 16.83 76.31 19.85
N MET A 581 16.68 77.21 20.83
CA MET A 581 15.47 77.33 21.67
C MET A 581 14.20 77.52 20.83
N ARG A 582 14.30 78.24 19.71
CA ARG A 582 13.18 78.41 18.76
C ARG A 582 12.83 77.14 18.00
N CYS A 583 13.76 76.20 17.88
CA CYS A 583 13.56 74.92 17.22
C CYS A 583 13.01 73.83 18.16
N ILE A 584 13.27 73.91 19.47
CA ILE A 584 12.88 72.87 20.46
C ILE A 584 11.42 72.42 20.31
N PRO A 585 10.41 73.31 20.24
CA PRO A 585 9.00 72.89 20.16
C PRO A 585 8.61 72.18 18.86
N LYS A 586 9.45 72.27 17.82
CA LYS A 586 9.18 71.75 16.48
C LYS A 586 9.95 70.47 16.18
N ILE A 587 11.02 70.20 16.92
CA ILE A 587 11.80 68.97 16.78
C ILE A 587 11.18 67.90 17.68
N PRO A 588 10.84 66.72 17.14
CA PRO A 588 10.05 65.71 17.84
C PRO A 588 10.80 65.02 18.98
N ALA A 589 12.12 64.90 18.89
CA ALA A 589 12.95 64.27 19.91
C ALA A 589 14.35 64.88 19.94
N TRP A 590 14.92 65.00 21.15
CA TRP A 590 16.27 65.48 21.38
C TRP A 590 17.05 64.43 22.16
N ILE A 591 18.23 64.05 21.65
CA ILE A 591 19.14 63.12 22.31
C ILE A 591 20.44 63.88 22.59
N MET A 592 20.76 64.09 23.87
CA MET A 592 21.98 64.79 24.28
C MET A 592 22.41 64.37 25.70
N PRO A 593 23.71 64.38 26.02
CA PRO A 593 24.19 64.14 27.38
C PRO A 593 23.81 65.31 28.30
N LEU A 594 23.66 65.03 29.60
CA LEU A 594 23.19 66.00 30.59
C LEU A 594 24.00 67.31 30.59
N HIS A 595 25.34 67.23 30.50
CA HIS A 595 26.18 68.42 30.50
C HIS A 595 25.94 69.36 29.29
N LYS A 596 25.52 68.81 28.14
CA LYS A 596 25.19 69.59 26.94
C LYS A 596 23.88 70.33 27.10
N LEU A 597 22.93 69.78 27.86
CA LEU A 597 21.63 70.43 28.11
C LEU A 597 21.83 71.85 28.66
N TRP A 598 22.73 72.01 29.63
CA TRP A 598 23.06 73.29 30.27
C TRP A 598 23.58 74.36 29.30
N GLU A 599 24.39 73.94 28.32
CA GLU A 599 24.96 74.84 27.31
C GLU A 599 23.92 75.28 26.27
N THR A 600 22.82 74.51 26.16
CA THR A 600 22.00 74.43 24.96
C THR A 600 20.58 74.97 25.17
N VAL A 601 20.03 74.86 26.39
CA VAL A 601 18.64 75.26 26.69
C VAL A 601 18.54 76.16 27.90
N GLU A 602 17.62 77.12 27.90
CA GLU A 602 17.29 77.92 29.09
C GLU A 602 16.42 77.11 30.06
N PRO A 603 16.64 77.20 31.40
CA PRO A 603 15.95 76.37 32.37
C PRO A 603 14.52 76.87 32.62
N VAL A 604 13.64 76.63 31.65
CA VAL A 604 12.22 76.98 31.71
C VAL A 604 11.44 75.77 32.23
N PRO A 605 10.58 75.92 33.27
CA PRO A 605 9.77 74.82 33.75
C PRO A 605 8.86 74.23 32.65
N GLY A 606 8.83 72.91 32.54
CA GLY A 606 8.01 72.21 31.55
C GLY A 606 8.39 72.47 30.09
N LEU A 607 9.66 72.83 29.81
CA LEU A 607 10.22 72.99 28.47
C LEU A 607 10.01 71.74 27.59
N PHE A 608 10.07 70.55 28.19
CA PHE A 608 9.84 69.28 27.51
C PHE A 608 8.55 68.62 28.01
N ASP A 609 7.75 68.06 27.10
CA ASP A 609 6.57 67.29 27.50
C ASP A 609 6.96 65.97 28.18
N THR A 610 8.06 65.35 27.75
CA THR A 610 8.59 64.13 28.36
C THR A 610 10.12 64.12 28.26
N VAL A 611 10.79 63.77 29.36
CA VAL A 611 12.24 63.48 29.39
C VAL A 611 12.43 62.02 29.76
N ILE A 612 13.24 61.31 28.97
CA ILE A 612 13.69 59.95 29.28
C ILE A 612 15.14 60.06 29.71
N VAL A 613 15.43 59.60 30.92
CA VAL A 613 16.80 59.52 31.45
C VAL A 613 17.19 58.06 31.42
N ASP A 614 18.05 57.72 30.47
CA ASP A 614 18.69 56.41 30.41
C ASP A 614 19.91 56.39 31.34
N GLU A 615 20.28 55.22 31.85
CA GLU A 615 21.39 55.03 32.79
C GLU A 615 21.30 55.96 34.03
N ALA A 616 20.08 56.18 34.53
CA ALA A 616 19.80 57.12 35.61
C ALA A 616 20.46 56.75 36.96
N SER A 617 20.92 55.51 37.13
CA SER A 617 21.73 55.09 38.28
C SER A 617 23.13 55.72 38.28
N GLN A 618 23.58 56.28 37.16
CA GLN A 618 24.82 57.05 37.04
C GLN A 618 24.61 58.57 37.07
N ALA A 619 23.36 59.03 36.97
CA ALA A 619 23.04 60.44 37.00
C ALA A 619 23.06 60.95 38.44
N GLY A 620 24.01 61.81 38.79
CA GLY A 620 24.12 62.38 40.14
C GLY A 620 23.00 63.37 40.47
N ILE A 621 23.10 63.99 41.64
CA ILE A 621 22.10 64.94 42.18
C ILE A 621 21.81 66.10 41.21
N GLU A 622 22.78 66.54 40.40
CA GLU A 622 22.61 67.62 39.43
C GLU A 622 21.53 67.34 38.37
N SER A 623 21.20 66.07 38.15
CA SER A 623 20.15 65.65 37.22
C SER A 623 18.73 65.90 37.73
N LEU A 624 18.53 66.19 39.02
CA LEU A 624 17.21 66.48 39.60
C LEU A 624 16.52 67.69 38.96
N VAL A 625 17.28 68.59 38.31
CA VAL A 625 16.69 69.70 37.53
C VAL A 625 15.73 69.20 36.44
N LEU A 626 15.92 67.97 35.95
CA LEU A 626 15.12 67.43 34.85
C LEU A 626 13.65 67.32 35.26
N LEU A 627 13.40 67.15 36.57
CA LEU A 627 12.07 67.20 37.17
C LEU A 627 11.40 68.58 37.02
N LEU A 628 12.18 69.66 36.93
CA LEU A 628 11.67 71.00 36.64
C LEU A 628 11.43 71.19 35.13
N LEU A 629 12.35 70.71 34.30
CA LEU A 629 12.32 70.94 32.84
C LEU A 629 11.25 70.11 32.12
N ALA A 630 10.77 69.03 32.71
CA ALA A 630 9.85 68.10 32.06
C ALA A 630 8.49 68.05 32.75
N LYS A 631 7.41 67.94 31.97
CA LYS A 631 6.06 67.64 32.51
C LYS A 631 5.92 66.18 32.95
N ARG A 632 6.68 65.28 32.31
CA ARG A 632 6.77 63.85 32.60
C ARG A 632 8.23 63.43 32.54
N ILE A 633 8.66 62.60 33.48
CA ILE A 633 9.99 61.98 33.45
C ILE A 633 9.84 60.46 33.44
N ILE A 634 10.68 59.79 32.64
CA ILE A 634 10.86 58.33 32.65
C ILE A 634 12.31 58.10 33.06
N VAL A 635 12.49 57.42 34.18
CA VAL A 635 13.80 57.14 34.76
C VAL A 635 14.11 55.67 34.50
N VAL A 636 15.15 55.40 33.71
CA VAL A 636 15.59 54.05 33.35
C VAL A 636 17.00 53.86 33.90
N GLY A 637 17.23 52.80 34.66
CA GLY A 637 18.52 52.52 35.28
C GLY A 637 18.53 51.16 35.96
N ASP A 638 19.69 50.78 36.49
CA ASP A 638 19.93 49.54 37.21
C ASP A 638 20.76 49.85 38.47
N ASP A 639 20.18 49.61 39.64
CA ASP A 639 20.78 49.82 40.97
C ASP A 639 21.86 48.77 41.31
N GLN A 640 21.92 47.67 40.55
CA GLN A 640 22.95 46.63 40.65
C GLN A 640 24.16 46.90 39.75
N GLN A 641 24.21 48.05 39.06
CA GLN A 641 25.36 48.54 38.28
C GLN A 641 26.05 49.73 38.99
N ASN A 642 27.07 50.33 38.38
CA ASN A 642 27.87 51.36 39.06
C ASN A 642 27.02 52.60 39.40
N SER A 643 27.24 53.14 40.61
CA SER A 643 26.69 54.42 41.08
C SER A 643 27.63 55.59 40.77
N PRO A 644 27.18 56.85 40.90
CA PRO A 644 28.01 58.02 40.64
C PRO A 644 29.21 58.05 41.60
N GLU A 645 30.43 58.22 41.07
CA GLU A 645 31.63 58.41 41.87
C GLU A 645 31.95 59.90 42.02
N ALA A 646 31.71 60.44 43.21
CA ALA A 646 32.02 61.84 43.53
C ALA A 646 33.38 61.97 44.23
N VAL A 647 34.46 61.81 43.46
CA VAL A 647 35.82 61.92 43.98
C VAL A 647 36.13 63.38 44.36
N GLY A 648 36.45 63.62 45.64
CA GLY A 648 36.90 64.93 46.13
C GLY A 648 35.80 65.90 46.56
N ILE A 649 34.54 65.46 46.64
CA ILE A 649 33.44 66.26 47.20
C ILE A 649 33.35 66.00 48.71
N ALA A 650 33.36 67.05 49.53
CA ALA A 650 33.17 66.94 50.96
C ALA A 650 31.70 66.63 51.28
N GLU A 651 31.42 65.39 51.68
CA GLU A 651 30.07 64.95 52.05
C GLU A 651 29.46 65.82 53.17
N ASP A 652 30.31 66.28 54.09
CA ASP A 652 29.92 67.20 55.18
C ASP A 652 29.36 68.54 54.67
N ASP A 653 29.90 69.06 53.58
CA ASP A 653 29.41 70.32 52.98
C ASP A 653 28.03 70.13 52.35
N ILE A 654 27.80 69.00 51.68
CA ILE A 654 26.48 68.67 51.12
C ILE A 654 25.47 68.46 52.26
N ALA A 655 25.84 67.70 53.29
CA ALA A 655 24.99 67.47 54.46
C ALA A 655 24.66 68.79 55.19
N ARG A 656 25.58 69.75 55.21
CA ARG A 656 25.32 71.10 55.72
C ARG A 656 24.31 71.85 54.84
N LEU A 657 24.54 71.91 53.53
CA LEU A 657 23.64 72.59 52.58
C LEU A 657 22.23 71.97 52.56
N ALA A 658 22.13 70.64 52.64
CA ALA A 658 20.85 69.94 52.72
C ALA A 658 20.08 70.33 54.00
N ARG A 659 20.75 70.36 55.16
CA ARG A 659 20.14 70.82 56.42
C ARG A 659 19.78 72.31 56.43
N GLU A 660 20.47 73.14 55.64
CA GLU A 660 20.17 74.57 55.53
C GLU A 660 18.98 74.83 54.59
N HIS A 661 18.95 74.19 53.41
CA HIS A 661 18.03 74.52 52.32
C HIS A 661 16.88 73.52 52.13
N LEU A 662 17.00 72.28 52.58
CA LEU A 662 16.03 71.20 52.34
C LEU A 662 15.29 70.75 53.61
N ARG A 663 15.19 71.61 54.63
CA ARG A 663 14.58 71.30 55.96
C ARG A 663 13.17 70.73 55.90
N MET A 664 12.39 71.10 54.89
CA MET A 664 11.01 70.65 54.71
C MET A 664 10.92 69.29 53.97
N PHE A 665 12.05 68.73 53.54
CA PHE A 665 12.10 67.49 52.79
C PHE A 665 12.43 66.31 53.72
N GLN A 666 11.56 65.31 53.73
CA GLN A 666 11.65 64.16 54.64
C GLN A 666 12.98 63.40 54.52
N PHE A 667 13.50 63.25 53.30
CA PHE A 667 14.73 62.51 53.01
C PHE A 667 15.94 63.43 52.75
N GLN A 668 16.03 64.57 53.44
CA GLN A 668 17.11 65.55 53.22
C GLN A 668 18.53 64.97 53.35
N ASN A 669 18.72 63.94 54.20
CA ASN A 669 20.03 63.31 54.41
C ASN A 669 20.43 62.36 53.28
N GLU A 670 19.51 61.99 52.40
CA GLU A 670 19.77 61.11 51.25
C GLU A 670 20.33 61.87 50.05
N PHE A 671 20.46 63.19 50.12
CA PHE A 671 21.19 63.97 49.11
C PHE A 671 22.67 63.81 49.36
N ARG A 672 23.24 62.67 48.96
CA ARG A 672 24.65 62.33 49.12
C ARG A 672 25.36 62.25 47.76
N PRO A 673 26.68 62.49 47.71
CA PRO A 673 27.44 62.45 46.47
C PRO A 673 27.34 61.13 45.67
N ASP A 674 27.06 60.02 46.36
CA ASP A 674 26.93 58.66 45.82
C ASP A 674 25.48 58.29 45.45
N THR A 675 24.53 59.21 45.61
CA THR A 675 23.10 58.96 45.34
C THR A 675 22.71 59.41 43.94
N SER A 676 22.01 58.55 43.22
CA SER A 676 21.61 58.78 41.83
C SER A 676 20.17 59.28 41.68
N LEU A 677 19.81 59.76 40.49
CA LEU A 677 18.44 60.07 40.12
C LEU A 677 17.51 58.86 40.27
N TYR A 678 18.02 57.67 39.94
CA TYR A 678 17.29 56.42 40.08
C TYR A 678 16.93 56.17 41.54
N ASP A 679 17.89 56.28 42.46
CA ASP A 679 17.64 56.06 43.89
C ASP A 679 16.67 57.10 44.46
N HIS A 680 16.72 58.35 43.99
CA HIS A 680 15.76 59.38 44.38
C HIS A 680 14.35 59.11 43.83
N ALA A 681 14.24 58.63 42.58
CA ALA A 681 12.97 58.27 41.97
C ALA A 681 12.34 57.04 42.65
N GLU A 682 13.13 56.02 42.96
CA GLU A 682 12.69 54.83 43.70
C GLU A 682 12.12 55.21 45.07
N ARG A 683 12.86 56.02 45.86
CA ARG A 683 12.36 56.50 47.17
C ARG A 683 11.10 57.34 47.07
N ALA A 684 10.97 58.17 46.03
CA ALA A 684 9.85 59.08 45.88
C ALA A 684 8.56 58.40 45.35
N PHE A 685 8.70 57.40 44.47
CA PHE A 685 7.58 56.83 43.71
C PHE A 685 7.28 55.35 44.01
N GLY A 686 8.23 54.61 44.61
CA GLY A 686 8.05 53.24 45.16
C GLY A 686 7.79 52.11 44.15
N ASN A 687 7.28 52.40 42.97
CA ASN A 687 6.92 51.40 41.95
C ASN A 687 8.00 51.30 40.87
N VAL A 688 8.93 50.37 41.04
CA VAL A 688 9.95 50.04 40.02
C VAL A 688 9.41 48.94 39.10
N ILE A 689 9.42 49.19 37.80
CA ILE A 689 9.11 48.16 36.78
C ILE A 689 10.41 47.47 36.40
N SER A 690 10.61 46.25 36.89
CA SER A 690 11.80 45.45 36.56
C SER A 690 11.66 44.77 35.20
N LEU A 691 12.62 45.03 34.30
CA LEU A 691 12.74 44.33 33.03
C LEU A 691 13.60 43.08 33.23
N ARG A 692 12.99 41.90 33.08
CA ARG A 692 13.66 40.62 33.36
C ARG A 692 14.31 39.99 32.14
N GLU A 693 13.96 40.41 30.94
CA GLU A 693 14.42 39.81 29.69
C GLU A 693 15.84 40.28 29.33
N HIS A 694 16.77 39.34 29.15
CA HIS A 694 18.17 39.64 28.90
C HIS A 694 18.64 39.17 27.51
N PHE A 695 18.95 40.12 26.63
CA PHE A 695 19.26 39.86 25.21
C PHE A 695 20.77 39.89 24.87
N ARG A 696 21.65 40.19 25.84
CA ARG A 696 23.07 40.47 25.57
C ARG A 696 23.99 39.27 25.71
N CYS A 697 24.02 38.66 26.89
CA CYS A 697 24.94 37.59 27.25
C CYS A 697 24.31 36.23 26.95
N VAL A 698 25.14 35.27 26.54
CA VAL A 698 24.74 33.86 26.56
C VAL A 698 24.44 33.38 28.00
N PRO A 699 23.56 32.38 28.18
CA PRO A 699 23.12 31.91 29.50
C PRO A 699 24.25 31.60 30.48
N GLU A 700 25.36 31.05 29.98
CA GLU A 700 26.53 30.64 30.76
C GLU A 700 27.22 31.83 31.43
N ILE A 701 27.21 33.00 30.79
CA ILE A 701 27.85 34.22 31.29
C ILE A 701 26.93 34.92 32.30
N ILE A 702 25.67 35.17 31.93
CA ILE A 702 24.74 35.96 32.78
C ILE A 702 24.38 35.22 34.07
N ARG A 703 24.51 33.88 34.10
CA ARG A 703 24.27 33.08 35.31
C ARG A 703 25.07 33.61 36.50
N PHE A 704 26.31 34.05 36.30
CA PHE A 704 27.10 34.65 37.38
C PHE A 704 26.44 35.90 37.95
N SER A 705 25.96 36.81 37.10
CA SER A 705 25.24 38.02 37.51
C SER A 705 23.92 37.71 38.22
N ASN A 706 23.19 36.67 37.80
CA ASN A 706 21.97 36.23 38.48
C ASN A 706 22.26 35.67 39.87
N GLU A 707 23.27 34.81 39.99
CA GLU A 707 23.71 34.25 41.28
C GLU A 707 24.24 35.33 42.22
N LEU A 708 24.89 36.36 41.67
CA LEU A 708 25.48 37.44 42.45
C LEU A 708 24.46 38.52 42.83
N CYS A 709 23.79 39.15 41.85
CA CYS A 709 23.03 40.41 42.02
C CYS A 709 21.51 40.29 41.90
N TYR A 710 20.98 39.37 41.10
CA TYR A 710 19.54 39.35 40.74
C TYR A 710 18.81 38.12 41.32
N GLN A 711 19.08 37.75 42.57
CA GLN A 711 18.52 36.54 43.19
C GLN A 711 16.99 36.58 43.35
N ASP A 712 16.44 37.73 43.74
CA ASP A 712 15.00 37.89 44.00
C ASP A 712 14.17 38.00 42.71
N ALA A 713 14.79 38.50 41.64
CA ALA A 713 14.18 38.62 40.31
C ALA A 713 15.20 38.28 39.21
N PRO A 714 15.49 36.99 38.98
CA PRO A 714 16.51 36.57 38.02
C PRO A 714 16.23 37.08 36.61
N LEU A 715 17.29 37.51 35.93
CA LEU A 715 17.29 37.86 34.52
C LEU A 715 17.15 36.59 33.68
N ILE A 716 16.27 36.63 32.69
CA ILE A 716 15.96 35.50 31.82
C ILE A 716 16.74 35.68 30.52
N PRO A 717 17.81 34.88 30.27
CA PRO A 717 18.58 34.98 29.05
C PRO A 717 17.75 34.55 27.85
N LEU A 718 17.55 35.49 26.92
CA LEU A 718 16.85 35.29 25.66
C LEU A 718 17.79 35.06 24.48
N ARG A 719 19.03 35.54 24.58
CA ARG A 719 20.03 35.35 23.54
C ARG A 719 20.31 33.88 23.32
N GLN A 720 20.12 33.43 22.07
CA GLN A 720 20.59 32.13 21.64
C GLN A 720 22.10 32.17 21.34
N PRO A 721 22.85 31.13 21.73
CA PRO A 721 24.25 31.00 21.33
C PRO A 721 24.38 30.85 19.80
N PRO A 722 25.52 31.26 19.21
CA PRO A 722 25.80 31.03 17.79
C PRO A 722 25.78 29.54 17.43
N SER A 723 25.61 29.22 16.14
CA SER A 723 25.73 27.84 15.64
C SER A 723 27.09 27.24 16.00
N LYS A 724 27.14 25.90 16.17
CA LYS A 724 28.33 25.16 16.63
C LYS A 724 29.62 25.52 15.88
N GLU A 725 29.55 25.72 14.57
CA GLU A 725 30.70 26.10 13.73
C GLU A 725 31.26 27.50 14.02
N LYS A 726 30.48 28.38 14.64
CA LYS A 726 30.82 29.78 14.93
C LYS A 726 30.83 30.10 16.43
N ARG A 727 30.63 29.09 17.30
CA ARG A 727 30.51 29.29 18.75
C ARG A 727 31.89 29.24 19.43
N LEU A 728 32.16 30.26 20.24
CA LEU A 728 33.33 30.33 21.11
C LEU A 728 33.00 29.68 22.47
N PRO A 729 33.96 29.05 23.17
CA PRO A 729 33.73 28.57 24.53
C PRO A 729 33.45 29.76 25.45
N SER A 730 32.28 29.79 26.09
CA SER A 730 31.74 30.99 26.72
C SER A 730 32.49 31.44 27.98
N LEU A 731 33.11 30.51 28.70
CA LEU A 731 33.91 30.77 29.89
C LEU A 731 35.26 30.04 29.73
N VAL A 732 36.36 30.80 29.75
CA VAL A 732 37.70 30.22 29.68
C VAL A 732 38.59 30.85 30.74
N SER A 733 39.23 30.03 31.57
CA SER A 733 40.21 30.50 32.56
C SER A 733 41.63 30.18 32.13
N ILE A 734 42.55 31.14 32.30
CA ILE A 734 43.98 30.98 32.09
C ILE A 734 44.70 31.28 33.40
N PHE A 735 45.33 30.25 33.98
CA PHE A 735 46.22 30.40 35.11
C PHE A 735 47.61 30.84 34.64
N VAL A 736 48.08 31.98 35.15
CA VAL A 736 49.40 32.55 34.84
C VAL A 736 50.35 32.25 35.99
N GLU A 737 51.13 31.17 35.84
CA GLU A 737 51.99 30.60 36.89
C GLU A 737 53.08 31.57 37.39
N ASN A 738 53.67 32.36 36.48
CA ASN A 738 54.73 33.33 36.80
C ASN A 738 54.19 34.71 37.21
N GLY A 739 52.93 34.79 37.65
CA GLY A 739 52.29 36.03 38.08
C GLY A 739 52.89 36.60 39.35
N ALA A 740 53.25 37.89 39.31
CA ALA A 740 53.72 38.62 40.47
C ALA A 740 53.18 40.06 40.45
N CYS A 741 52.61 40.51 41.56
CA CYS A 741 52.15 41.89 41.67
C CYS A 741 53.27 42.84 42.10
N GLU A 742 53.29 44.03 41.50
CA GLU A 742 54.12 45.17 41.89
C GLU A 742 53.22 46.39 42.18
N GLY A 743 53.67 47.28 43.08
CA GLY A 743 52.90 48.47 43.47
C GLY A 743 51.84 48.23 44.56
N LYS A 744 50.96 49.23 44.77
CA LYS A 744 49.86 49.20 45.76
C LYS A 744 48.65 50.00 45.27
N GLY A 745 47.44 49.58 45.67
CA GLY A 745 46.20 50.31 45.39
C GLY A 745 45.94 50.47 43.89
N ALA A 746 45.64 51.70 43.44
CA ALA A 746 45.41 52.00 42.02
C ALA A 746 46.66 51.77 41.13
N ARG A 747 47.87 51.73 41.72
CA ARG A 747 49.13 51.48 41.01
C ARG A 747 49.54 50.00 40.98
N LEU A 748 48.66 49.10 41.39
CA LEU A 748 48.93 47.66 41.37
C LEU A 748 48.99 47.16 39.92
N ILE A 749 50.04 46.44 39.58
CA ILE A 749 50.24 45.83 38.26
C ILE A 749 50.66 44.36 38.41
N ASN A 750 50.29 43.52 37.44
CA ASN A 750 50.79 42.16 37.25
C ASN A 750 51.19 42.02 35.79
N ARG A 751 52.50 42.12 35.55
CA ARG A 751 53.07 42.17 34.20
C ARG A 751 52.88 40.85 33.44
N ALA A 752 52.99 39.71 34.13
CA ALA A 752 52.79 38.41 33.49
C ALA A 752 51.34 38.21 33.01
N GLU A 753 50.34 38.64 33.79
CA GLU A 753 48.94 38.65 33.33
C GLU A 753 48.77 39.59 32.11
N ALA A 754 49.37 40.78 32.15
CA ALA A 754 49.28 41.73 31.04
C ALA A 754 49.88 41.16 29.73
N GLU A 755 51.05 40.53 29.81
CA GLU A 755 51.70 39.86 28.69
C GLU A 755 50.84 38.72 28.13
N ALA A 756 50.29 37.85 29.00
CA ALA A 756 49.42 36.75 28.61
C ALA A 756 48.13 37.23 27.91
N ILE A 757 47.53 38.32 28.39
CA ILE A 757 46.35 38.92 27.76
C ILE A 757 46.68 39.44 26.37
N VAL A 758 47.77 40.21 26.22
CA VAL A 758 48.19 40.77 24.93
C VAL A 758 48.51 39.68 23.92
N GLU A 759 49.23 38.63 24.34
CA GLU A 759 49.53 37.49 23.49
C GLU A 759 48.26 36.76 23.05
N LYS A 760 47.33 36.50 23.98
CA LYS A 760 46.09 35.81 23.63
C LYS A 760 45.22 36.63 22.68
N ILE A 761 45.15 37.95 22.84
CA ILE A 761 44.42 38.82 21.92
C ILE A 761 44.98 38.72 20.50
N LYS A 762 46.30 38.64 20.31
CA LYS A 762 46.89 38.44 18.97
C LYS A 762 46.44 37.12 18.35
N VAL A 763 46.52 36.03 19.13
CA VAL A 763 46.07 34.70 18.68
C VAL A 763 44.59 34.76 18.27
N CYS A 764 43.74 35.40 19.08
CA CYS A 764 42.32 35.57 18.74
C CYS A 764 42.11 36.44 17.49
N ILE A 765 42.95 37.43 17.20
CA ILE A 765 42.80 38.27 16.01
C ILE A 765 43.11 37.47 14.73
N GLU A 766 44.08 36.56 14.78
CA GLU A 766 44.51 35.71 13.67
C GLU A 766 43.61 34.49 13.44
N ASP A 767 42.88 34.06 14.48
CA ASP A 767 41.98 32.91 14.41
C ASP A 767 40.68 33.24 13.63
N PRO A 768 40.36 32.48 12.56
CA PRO A 768 39.13 32.63 11.79
C PRO A 768 37.84 32.56 12.64
N ALA A 769 37.83 31.82 13.75
CA ALA A 769 36.68 31.69 14.64
C ALA A 769 36.24 33.04 15.25
N TYR A 770 37.17 34.01 15.34
CA TYR A 770 36.90 35.33 15.88
C TYR A 770 36.63 36.37 14.80
N ALA A 771 36.56 36.02 13.51
CA ALA A 771 36.38 37.00 12.42
C ALA A 771 35.17 37.93 12.66
N GLY A 772 35.40 39.25 12.60
CA GLY A 772 34.37 40.28 12.82
C GLY A 772 33.92 40.47 14.28
N LYS A 773 34.45 39.70 15.24
CA LYS A 773 34.12 39.83 16.67
C LYS A 773 34.81 41.03 17.29
N THR A 774 34.05 41.74 18.13
CA THR A 774 34.54 42.86 18.94
C THR A 774 35.17 42.38 20.24
N MET A 775 36.21 43.07 20.71
CA MET A 775 37.02 42.65 21.86
C MET A 775 37.17 43.75 22.92
N GLY A 776 37.29 43.39 24.19
CA GLY A 776 37.56 44.34 25.28
C GLY A 776 38.33 43.72 26.43
N VAL A 777 39.18 44.51 27.08
CA VAL A 777 39.93 44.09 28.27
C VAL A 777 39.41 44.84 29.49
N ILE A 778 38.93 44.11 30.50
CA ILE A 778 38.47 44.68 31.76
C ILE A 778 39.40 44.25 32.88
N VAL A 779 40.00 45.23 33.54
CA VAL A 779 40.83 45.03 34.71
C VAL A 779 39.98 45.18 35.96
N LEU A 780 39.89 44.13 36.77
CA LEU A 780 39.04 44.12 37.97
C LEU A 780 39.64 44.92 39.13
N GLN A 781 40.96 45.14 39.13
CA GLN A 781 41.66 45.86 40.19
C GLN A 781 42.94 46.56 39.67
N GLY A 782 43.06 47.87 39.91
CA GLY A 782 44.26 48.66 39.59
C GLY A 782 44.21 49.35 38.23
N GLU A 783 44.16 50.69 38.23
CA GLU A 783 44.13 51.49 36.99
C GLU A 783 45.44 51.39 36.21
N ALA A 784 46.59 51.32 36.91
CA ALA A 784 47.89 51.19 36.28
C ALA A 784 48.04 49.88 35.46
N GLN A 785 47.32 48.82 35.82
CA GLN A 785 47.29 47.59 35.03
C GLN A 785 46.55 47.80 33.71
N ALA A 786 45.44 48.54 33.71
CA ALA A 786 44.72 48.87 32.48
C ALA A 786 45.58 49.76 31.56
N GLU A 787 46.25 50.76 32.12
CA GLU A 787 47.20 51.61 31.36
C GLU A 787 48.37 50.80 30.78
N LEU A 788 48.92 49.85 31.55
CA LEU A 788 49.99 48.97 31.10
C LEU A 788 49.54 48.11 29.92
N ILE A 789 48.39 47.44 30.04
CA ILE A 789 47.85 46.59 28.96
C ILE A 789 47.53 47.43 27.73
N GLU A 790 46.91 48.60 27.89
CA GLU A 790 46.57 49.49 26.78
C GLU A 790 47.82 49.97 26.03
N LYS A 791 48.89 50.31 26.77
CA LYS A 791 50.19 50.65 26.18
C LYS A 791 50.77 49.49 25.39
N MET A 792 50.81 48.30 25.98
CA MET A 792 51.34 47.10 25.31
C MET A 792 50.53 46.71 24.06
N LEU A 793 49.20 46.81 24.12
CA LEU A 793 48.34 46.59 22.95
C LEU A 793 48.59 47.63 21.85
N SER A 794 48.87 48.88 22.20
CA SER A 794 49.15 49.95 21.23
C SER A 794 50.53 49.81 20.57
N GLU A 795 51.49 49.22 21.28
CA GLU A 795 52.83 48.95 20.75
C GLU A 795 52.84 47.77 19.76
N VAL A 796 51.93 46.79 19.92
CA VAL A 796 51.95 45.57 19.10
C VAL A 796 50.82 45.45 18.07
N LEU A 797 49.69 46.15 18.23
CA LEU A 797 48.58 46.09 17.27
C LEU A 797 48.50 47.36 16.43
N GLU A 798 48.33 47.20 15.12
CA GLU A 798 48.11 48.34 14.23
C GLU A 798 46.79 49.08 14.55
N PRO A 799 46.71 50.41 14.37
CA PRO A 799 45.51 51.20 14.66
C PRO A 799 44.25 50.71 13.93
N LYS A 800 44.42 50.14 12.73
CA LYS A 800 43.32 49.60 11.92
C LYS A 800 42.62 48.44 12.62
N PHE A 801 43.38 47.45 13.12
CA PHE A 801 42.80 46.31 13.84
C PHE A 801 42.10 46.75 15.12
N ARG A 802 42.68 47.70 15.86
CA ARG A 802 42.05 48.25 17.07
C ARG A 802 40.68 48.88 16.76
N SER A 803 40.58 49.62 15.66
CA SER A 803 39.32 50.22 15.20
C SER A 803 38.32 49.18 14.69
N GLU A 804 38.76 48.22 13.85
CA GLU A 804 37.89 47.18 13.28
C GLU A 804 37.31 46.27 14.36
N ARG A 805 38.10 45.94 15.40
CA ARG A 805 37.70 45.10 16.53
C ARG A 805 37.04 45.88 17.67
N LYS A 806 36.93 47.22 17.57
CA LYS A 806 36.53 48.11 18.67
C LYS A 806 37.26 47.79 19.99
N LEU A 807 38.55 47.46 19.90
CA LEU A 807 39.34 47.00 21.04
C LEU A 807 39.57 48.16 22.01
N GLN A 808 39.17 47.94 23.27
CA GLN A 808 39.31 48.90 24.35
C GLN A 808 39.87 48.18 25.59
N CYS A 809 40.63 48.88 26.42
CA CYS A 809 41.10 48.38 27.71
C CYS A 809 40.75 49.39 28.81
N GLY A 810 40.29 48.92 29.95
CA GLY A 810 39.87 49.79 31.05
C GLY A 810 39.38 49.04 32.28
N THR A 811 38.75 49.79 33.19
CA THR A 811 38.06 49.25 34.36
C THR A 811 36.59 48.95 34.01
N PRO A 812 35.80 48.29 34.89
CA PRO A 812 34.38 48.06 34.61
C PRO A 812 33.59 49.33 34.25
N ALA A 813 33.94 50.47 34.84
CA ALA A 813 33.32 51.77 34.53
C ALA A 813 33.57 52.23 33.09
N THR A 814 34.73 51.90 32.51
CA THR A 814 35.08 52.23 31.12
C THR A 814 34.16 51.55 30.10
N PHE A 815 33.57 50.41 30.44
CA PHE A 815 32.68 49.63 29.58
C PHE A 815 31.20 49.81 29.92
N GLN A 816 30.86 50.77 30.78
CA GLN A 816 29.48 50.99 31.16
C GLN A 816 28.66 51.48 29.96
N GLY A 817 27.48 50.89 29.75
CA GLY A 817 26.67 51.10 28.54
C GLY A 817 27.28 50.52 27.25
N ASP A 818 28.42 49.84 27.31
CA ASP A 818 29.10 49.26 26.15
C ASP A 818 29.18 47.72 26.27
N GLU A 819 29.32 47.03 25.14
CA GLU A 819 29.36 45.57 25.07
C GLU A 819 30.36 45.06 24.03
N ARG A 820 30.92 43.87 24.26
CA ARG A 820 31.84 43.21 23.33
C ARG A 820 31.46 41.76 23.16
N ASP A 821 31.78 41.20 22.00
CA ASP A 821 31.59 39.77 21.78
C ASP A 821 32.50 38.94 22.69
N VAL A 822 33.74 39.40 22.87
CA VAL A 822 34.76 38.75 23.70
C VAL A 822 35.32 39.75 24.73
N ILE A 823 35.31 39.37 25.99
CA ILE A 823 35.93 40.13 27.10
C ILE A 823 37.08 39.33 27.70
N PHE A 824 38.20 40.01 27.93
CA PHE A 824 39.37 39.50 28.66
C PHE A 824 39.42 40.17 30.03
N LEU A 825 39.25 39.40 31.10
CA LEU A 825 39.30 39.84 32.49
C LEU A 825 40.70 39.62 33.06
N SER A 826 41.29 40.66 33.66
CA SER A 826 42.51 40.55 34.47
C SER A 826 42.14 40.62 35.96
N LEU A 827 42.48 39.58 36.70
CA LEU A 827 42.26 39.50 38.15
C LEU A 827 43.34 40.25 38.95
N VAL A 828 44.53 40.40 38.36
CA VAL A 828 45.72 41.14 38.81
C VAL A 828 46.43 40.54 40.01
N VAL A 829 45.70 40.00 40.99
CA VAL A 829 46.29 39.52 42.24
C VAL A 829 47.08 38.22 42.08
N ALA A 830 48.15 38.11 42.87
CA ALA A 830 49.07 36.97 42.92
C ALA A 830 49.50 36.68 44.38
N PRO A 831 49.92 35.45 44.72
CA PRO A 831 50.27 35.04 46.08
C PRO A 831 51.43 35.84 46.71
N ASN A 832 52.29 36.44 45.88
CA ASN A 832 53.43 37.26 46.34
C ASN A 832 53.02 38.59 47.00
N HIS A 833 51.74 38.98 46.91
CA HIS A 833 51.24 40.26 47.42
C HIS A 833 50.04 40.07 48.35
N ARG A 834 50.03 40.73 49.51
CA ARG A 834 48.90 40.66 50.45
C ARG A 834 47.76 41.57 49.98
N PHE A 835 46.61 40.99 49.68
CA PHE A 835 45.39 41.70 49.28
C PHE A 835 44.24 41.50 50.28
N ARG A 836 43.31 42.48 50.35
CA ARG A 836 42.07 42.39 51.15
C ARG A 836 40.97 41.72 50.32
N ALA A 837 40.08 40.96 50.98
CA ALA A 837 38.90 40.39 50.34
C ALA A 837 37.95 41.49 49.82
N LEU A 838 37.51 41.35 48.58
CA LEU A 838 36.53 42.24 47.95
C LEU A 838 35.13 41.72 48.28
N THR A 839 34.35 42.51 49.01
CA THR A 839 33.06 42.11 49.61
C THR A 839 32.02 43.23 49.62
N GLY A 840 32.42 44.47 49.32
CA GLY A 840 31.54 45.62 49.39
C GLY A 840 30.53 45.67 48.23
N LEU A 841 29.48 46.46 48.40
CA LEU A 841 28.44 46.68 47.38
C LEU A 841 29.04 47.22 46.06
N ASN A 842 30.00 48.15 46.14
CA ASN A 842 30.71 48.67 44.97
C ASN A 842 31.56 47.59 44.29
N ASP A 843 32.17 46.68 45.06
CA ASP A 843 32.91 45.55 44.49
C ASP A 843 31.94 44.61 43.74
N LYS A 844 30.79 44.31 44.35
CA LYS A 844 29.72 43.48 43.76
C LYS A 844 29.23 44.05 42.43
N ARG A 845 28.92 45.36 42.39
CA ARG A 845 28.51 46.09 41.18
C ARG A 845 29.58 46.03 40.09
N ARG A 846 30.86 46.24 40.42
CA ARG A 846 31.97 46.15 39.47
C ARG A 846 32.10 44.76 38.83
N PHE A 847 31.96 43.69 39.62
CA PHE A 847 32.00 42.31 39.12
C PHE A 847 30.78 41.98 38.24
N ASN A 848 29.58 42.43 38.65
CA ASN A 848 28.37 42.32 37.84
C ASN A 848 28.53 43.03 36.48
N VAL A 849 29.03 44.26 36.50
CA VAL A 849 29.31 45.02 35.28
C VAL A 849 30.31 44.27 34.42
N ALA A 850 31.47 43.86 34.96
CA ALA A 850 32.51 43.18 34.21
C ALA A 850 32.03 41.90 33.49
N MET A 851 31.27 41.05 34.19
CA MET A 851 30.74 39.81 33.60
C MET A 851 29.62 40.06 32.58
N SER A 852 28.77 41.06 32.81
CA SER A 852 27.65 41.40 31.93
C SER A 852 28.04 42.18 30.66
N ARG A 853 29.33 42.45 30.41
CA ARG A 853 29.80 43.13 29.19
C ARG A 853 30.04 42.19 28.01
N ALA A 854 30.22 40.90 28.26
CA ALA A 854 30.54 39.91 27.24
C ALA A 854 29.26 39.31 26.63
N ARG A 855 29.18 39.30 25.30
CA ARG A 855 28.05 38.67 24.59
C ARG A 855 28.25 37.16 24.44
N ASP A 856 29.44 36.75 23.97
CA ASP A 856 29.70 35.36 23.57
C ASP A 856 30.74 34.65 24.46
N GLN A 857 31.80 35.36 24.90
CA GLN A 857 32.91 34.75 25.63
C GLN A 857 33.58 35.67 26.66
N VAL A 858 33.95 35.09 27.80
CA VAL A 858 34.83 35.69 28.82
C VAL A 858 36.08 34.85 29.00
N TRP A 859 37.25 35.48 28.85
CA TRP A 859 38.54 34.94 29.29
C TRP A 859 38.91 35.50 30.66
N LEU A 860 39.17 34.65 31.65
CA LEU A 860 39.63 35.06 32.98
C LEU A 860 41.12 34.74 33.13
N PHE A 861 41.95 35.76 33.25
CA PHE A 861 43.37 35.63 33.58
C PHE A 861 43.56 35.82 35.07
N HIS A 862 44.22 34.86 35.70
CA HIS A 862 44.44 34.87 37.14
C HIS A 862 45.80 34.25 37.49
N SER A 863 46.46 34.82 38.50
CA SER A 863 47.70 34.28 39.07
C SER A 863 47.54 33.62 40.44
N VAL A 864 46.28 33.46 40.90
CA VAL A 864 45.90 32.82 42.17
C VAL A 864 45.04 31.59 41.93
N GLN A 865 45.07 30.62 42.85
CA GLN A 865 44.17 29.47 42.88
C GLN A 865 43.09 29.64 43.95
N LEU A 866 42.08 28.76 43.95
CA LEU A 866 40.95 28.84 44.91
C LEU A 866 41.40 28.80 46.38
N HIS A 867 42.47 28.09 46.70
CA HIS A 867 43.00 28.01 48.07
C HIS A 867 43.76 29.27 48.52
N ASP A 868 44.15 30.14 47.58
CA ASP A 868 44.82 31.43 47.88
C ASP A 868 43.82 32.54 48.24
N LEU A 869 42.53 32.31 48.01
CA LEU A 869 41.46 33.29 48.19
C LEU A 869 40.54 32.91 49.34
N ASN A 870 40.00 33.92 50.05
CA ASN A 870 39.00 33.69 51.09
C ASN A 870 37.64 33.34 50.43
N PRO A 871 36.87 32.37 50.94
CA PRO A 871 35.55 32.02 50.39
C PRO A 871 34.52 33.16 50.27
N ILE A 872 34.63 34.20 51.11
CA ILE A 872 33.73 35.37 51.04
C ILE A 872 34.16 36.37 49.95
N ASP A 873 35.35 36.22 49.38
CA ASP A 873 35.90 37.12 48.35
C ASP A 873 35.17 36.93 47.02
N LEU A 874 34.76 38.02 46.37
CA LEU A 874 34.14 37.96 45.04
C LEU A 874 35.04 37.33 43.98
N ARG A 875 36.36 37.43 44.14
CA ARG A 875 37.33 36.75 43.27
C ARG A 875 37.27 35.23 43.42
N TYR A 876 37.04 34.74 44.64
CA TYR A 876 36.85 33.30 44.89
C TYR A 876 35.58 32.81 44.20
N GLN A 877 34.48 33.55 44.34
CA GLN A 877 33.20 33.21 43.69
C GLN A 877 33.34 33.18 42.17
N LEU A 878 34.00 34.19 41.58
CA LEU A 878 34.26 34.25 40.15
C LEU A 878 35.13 33.07 39.68
N LEU A 879 36.25 32.79 40.37
CA LEU A 879 37.13 31.69 39.97
C LEU A 879 36.42 30.32 40.10
N LYS A 880 35.65 30.11 41.18
CA LYS A 880 34.87 28.88 41.41
C LYS A 880 33.82 28.68 40.31
N PHE A 881 33.18 29.76 39.87
CA PHE A 881 32.20 29.73 38.79
C PHE A 881 32.81 29.22 37.48
N PHE A 882 34.03 29.66 37.13
CA PHE A 882 34.75 29.17 35.96
C PHE A 882 35.16 27.69 36.09
N SER A 883 35.47 27.21 37.31
CA SER A 883 35.87 25.80 37.53
C SER A 883 34.71 24.79 37.59
N THR A 884 33.52 25.21 38.01
CA THR A 884 32.38 24.27 38.29
C THR A 884 31.53 23.97 37.04
N SER A 885 31.73 24.70 35.95
CA SER A 885 30.76 24.76 34.84
C SER A 885 30.73 23.54 33.90
N GLY A 886 31.67 22.59 34.01
CA GLY A 886 31.78 21.44 33.09
C GLY A 886 31.25 20.09 33.59
N GLU A 887 31.33 19.79 34.89
CA GLU A 887 31.12 18.41 35.41
C GLU A 887 29.66 18.08 35.81
N VAL A 888 28.82 19.08 36.11
CA VAL A 888 27.42 18.87 36.56
C VAL A 888 26.51 18.39 35.43
N ILE A 889 26.88 18.65 34.17
CA ILE A 889 26.00 18.52 33.00
C ILE A 889 25.80 17.06 32.55
N PHE A 890 26.77 16.17 32.75
CA PHE A 890 26.69 14.78 32.29
C PHE A 890 25.89 13.88 33.24
N LYS A 891 25.84 14.19 34.53
CA LYS A 891 25.20 13.33 35.54
C LYS A 891 23.68 13.46 35.53
N GLU A 892 23.16 14.68 35.38
CA GLU A 892 21.71 14.97 35.31
C GLU A 892 21.02 14.31 34.10
N HIS A 893 21.73 14.15 32.98
CA HIS A 893 21.18 13.55 31.76
C HIS A 893 20.88 12.05 31.90
N TYR A 894 21.82 11.26 32.45
CA TYR A 894 21.65 9.82 32.62
C TYR A 894 20.58 9.48 33.66
N GLU A 895 20.50 10.26 34.74
CA GLU A 895 19.51 10.08 35.80
C GLU A 895 18.07 10.31 35.27
N GLU A 896 17.87 11.31 34.41
CA GLU A 896 16.54 11.59 33.83
C GLU A 896 16.13 10.56 32.77
N LEU A 897 17.06 10.10 31.92
CA LEU A 897 16.78 9.00 30.97
C LEU A 897 16.38 7.71 31.69
N GLU A 898 17.12 7.31 32.74
CA GLU A 898 16.82 6.08 33.49
C GLU A 898 15.45 6.18 34.20
N ARG A 899 15.13 7.35 34.75
CA ARG A 899 13.83 7.63 35.35
C ARG A 899 12.70 7.48 34.32
N LEU A 900 12.77 8.19 33.20
CA LEU A 900 11.73 8.19 32.17
C LEU A 900 11.51 6.82 31.54
N GLU A 901 12.58 6.04 31.28
CA GLU A 901 12.46 4.69 30.76
C GLU A 901 11.76 3.74 31.74
N ARG A 902 12.04 3.88 33.04
CA ARG A 902 11.35 3.12 34.08
C ARG A 902 9.87 3.51 34.14
N GLU A 903 9.54 4.80 34.19
CA GLU A 903 8.15 5.25 34.29
C GLU A 903 7.33 4.88 33.04
N ALA A 904 7.90 4.98 31.84
CA ALA A 904 7.23 4.62 30.60
C ALA A 904 6.95 3.11 30.46
N LYS A 905 7.76 2.26 31.09
CA LYS A 905 7.61 0.79 31.02
C LYS A 905 6.51 0.24 31.94
N TYR A 906 6.33 0.86 33.11
CA TYR A 906 5.44 0.31 34.14
C TYR A 906 4.10 1.03 34.27
N ARG A 907 3.96 2.25 33.73
CA ARG A 907 2.68 2.97 33.76
C ARG A 907 1.76 2.54 32.60
N PRO A 908 0.45 2.44 32.83
CA PRO A 908 -0.52 2.27 31.77
C PRO A 908 -0.56 3.53 30.91
N ARG A 909 -0.58 3.41 29.57
CA ARG A 909 -0.61 4.55 28.64
C ARG A 909 -2.03 5.02 28.35
N GLN A 910 -2.61 5.73 29.31
CA GLN A 910 -3.94 6.34 29.19
C GLN A 910 -3.81 7.87 29.33
N PRO A 911 -4.76 8.67 28.82
CA PRO A 911 -4.76 10.12 29.04
C PRO A 911 -4.72 10.45 30.54
N GLY A 912 -3.80 11.33 30.94
CA GLY A 912 -3.64 11.75 32.34
C GLY A 912 -2.76 10.84 33.22
N THR A 913 -2.20 9.75 32.67
CA THR A 913 -1.30 8.86 33.41
C THR A 913 0.18 9.08 33.11
N GLN A 914 0.51 10.02 32.23
CA GLN A 914 1.89 10.34 31.85
C GLN A 914 2.74 10.77 33.05
N PRO A 915 4.08 10.59 32.99
CA PRO A 915 5.00 11.12 34.01
C PRO A 915 4.91 12.64 34.13
N GLU A 916 4.97 13.16 35.35
CA GLU A 916 5.13 14.60 35.60
C GLU A 916 6.56 15.02 35.21
N PRO A 917 6.76 16.19 34.57
CA PRO A 917 5.78 17.27 34.37
C PRO A 917 5.08 17.28 32.98
N TYR A 918 5.13 16.19 32.20
CA TYR A 918 4.65 16.17 30.82
C TYR A 918 3.12 16.24 30.71
N ASP A 919 2.60 16.92 29.70
CA ASP A 919 1.16 17.08 29.49
C ASP A 919 0.57 15.93 28.65
N SER A 920 1.40 15.20 27.89
CA SER A 920 0.98 14.06 27.07
C SER A 920 2.00 12.92 26.98
N TRP A 921 1.53 11.71 26.65
CA TRP A 921 2.39 10.55 26.34
C TRP A 921 3.21 10.73 25.05
N PHE A 922 2.76 11.60 24.15
CA PHE A 922 3.49 11.93 22.94
C PHE A 922 4.77 12.72 23.26
N GLU A 923 4.66 13.75 24.12
CA GLU A 923 5.85 14.48 24.61
C GLU A 923 6.85 13.54 25.30
N VAL A 924 6.37 12.56 26.07
CA VAL A 924 7.20 11.55 26.72
C VAL A 924 7.96 10.70 25.70
N ASP A 925 7.29 10.27 24.62
CA ASP A 925 7.92 9.48 23.57
C ASP A 925 8.96 10.29 22.78
N VAL A 926 8.67 11.56 22.49
CA VAL A 926 9.62 12.49 21.86
C VAL A 926 10.81 12.74 22.79
N ALA A 927 10.57 12.98 24.08
CA ALA A 927 11.61 13.20 25.07
C ALA A 927 12.51 11.98 25.25
N LEU A 928 11.94 10.77 25.32
CA LEU A 928 12.71 9.52 25.39
C LEU A 928 13.62 9.33 24.17
N GLU A 929 13.12 9.62 22.97
CA GLU A 929 13.91 9.47 21.74
C GLU A 929 15.07 10.46 21.69
N LEU A 930 14.82 11.71 22.08
CA LEU A 930 15.84 12.76 22.17
C LEU A 930 16.87 12.47 23.29
N LEU A 931 16.43 11.98 24.46
CA LEU A 931 17.33 11.57 25.54
C LEU A 931 18.23 10.38 25.13
N ARG A 932 17.68 9.37 24.45
CA ARG A 932 18.46 8.22 23.92
C ARG A 932 19.54 8.63 22.93
N ARG A 933 19.34 9.74 22.22
CA ARG A 933 20.33 10.32 21.31
C ARG A 933 21.36 11.20 22.01
N GLY A 934 21.29 11.34 23.33
CA GLY A 934 22.24 12.09 24.14
C GLY A 934 21.93 13.58 24.28
N TYR A 935 20.73 14.03 23.89
CA TYR A 935 20.32 15.42 24.06
C TYR A 935 19.75 15.66 25.47
N ARG A 936 20.03 16.81 26.07
CA ARG A 936 19.39 17.23 27.33
C ARG A 936 18.06 17.90 27.01
N ILE A 937 17.05 17.61 27.81
CA ILE A 937 15.68 18.08 27.59
C ILE A 937 15.18 18.72 28.88
N ARG A 938 14.52 19.87 28.75
CA ARG A 938 13.68 20.45 29.79
C ARG A 938 12.23 20.38 29.35
N PRO A 939 11.41 19.50 29.95
CA PRO A 939 9.99 19.50 29.66
C PRO A 939 9.31 20.72 30.25
N GLN A 940 8.27 21.19 29.56
CA GLN A 940 7.32 22.18 30.05
C GLN A 940 8.01 23.47 30.53
N TYR A 941 8.91 23.98 29.68
CA TYR A 941 9.77 25.12 29.99
C TYR A 941 8.99 26.44 29.89
N GLU A 942 8.80 27.10 31.03
CA GLU A 942 8.16 28.42 31.07
C GLU A 942 9.15 29.54 30.70
N MET A 943 8.83 30.29 29.65
CA MET A 943 9.61 31.41 29.13
C MET A 943 8.69 32.59 28.80
N ALA A 944 8.88 33.74 29.46
CA ALA A 944 8.05 34.95 29.26
C ALA A 944 6.52 34.66 29.37
N GLY A 945 6.16 33.73 30.26
CA GLY A 945 4.78 33.29 30.49
C GLY A 945 4.26 32.28 29.46
N TYR A 946 5.01 31.95 28.41
CA TYR A 946 4.73 30.88 27.44
C TYR A 946 5.32 29.56 27.94
N ARG A 947 4.57 28.46 27.86
CA ARG A 947 5.02 27.12 28.27
C ARG A 947 5.37 26.37 26.99
N ILE A 948 6.65 26.03 26.82
CA ILE A 948 7.16 25.27 25.67
C ILE A 948 7.15 23.79 26.06
N ASP A 949 6.59 22.93 25.22
CA ASP A 949 6.44 21.50 25.54
C ASP A 949 7.77 20.85 25.91
N LEU A 950 8.79 21.00 25.06
CA LEU A 950 10.13 20.49 25.30
C LEU A 950 11.17 21.52 24.85
N VAL A 951 12.18 21.79 25.68
CA VAL A 951 13.37 22.54 25.27
C VAL A 951 14.55 21.60 25.23
N ILE A 952 15.08 21.38 24.03
CA ILE A 952 16.36 20.69 23.87
C ILE A 952 17.44 21.68 24.25
N GLU A 953 18.19 21.37 25.29
CA GLU A 953 19.38 22.10 25.71
C GLU A 953 20.62 21.35 25.23
N GLY A 954 21.23 21.78 24.14
CA GLY A 954 22.60 21.37 23.85
C GLY A 954 23.59 22.11 24.76
N LEU A 955 24.84 21.63 24.81
CA LEU A 955 25.96 22.48 25.26
C LEU A 955 26.04 23.78 24.41
N ASP A 956 25.58 23.69 23.14
CA ASP A 956 25.86 24.66 22.10
C ASP A 956 24.64 25.48 21.62
N ALA A 957 23.39 25.09 21.89
CA ALA A 957 22.18 25.81 21.47
C ALA A 957 20.93 25.36 22.24
N ARG A 958 19.85 26.15 22.21
CA ARG A 958 18.52 25.69 22.62
C ARG A 958 17.59 25.58 21.41
N LEU A 959 16.84 24.49 21.35
CA LEU A 959 15.77 24.30 20.38
C LEU A 959 14.46 24.12 21.16
N ALA A 960 13.48 24.96 20.88
CA ALA A 960 12.12 24.75 21.37
C ALA A 960 11.43 23.72 20.47
N VAL A 961 10.89 22.68 21.07
CA VAL A 961 10.17 21.61 20.41
C VAL A 961 8.75 21.62 20.94
N GLU A 962 7.80 21.85 20.04
CA GLU A 962 6.38 21.74 20.32
C GLU A 962 5.87 20.40 19.82
N CYS A 963 5.12 19.70 20.66
CA CYS A 963 4.58 18.37 20.41
C CYS A 963 3.10 18.49 20.01
N ASP A 964 2.86 18.76 18.73
CA ASP A 964 1.51 18.88 18.16
C ASP A 964 0.87 17.49 18.03
N GLY A 965 0.11 17.07 19.04
CA GLY A 965 -0.62 15.79 19.07
C GLY A 965 -2.11 15.90 19.41
N GLU A 966 -2.73 14.80 19.86
CA GLU A 966 -4.18 14.74 20.15
C GLU A 966 -4.69 15.75 21.20
N HIS A 967 -3.81 16.31 22.03
CA HIS A 967 -4.18 17.29 23.05
C HIS A 967 -4.38 18.71 22.52
N TRP A 968 -4.63 18.86 21.21
CA TRP A 968 -4.85 20.15 20.56
C TRP A 968 -5.82 21.02 21.33
N HIS A 969 -5.31 22.18 21.71
CA HIS A 969 -5.90 23.10 22.66
C HIS A 969 -7.01 24.01 22.08
N GLY A 970 -7.49 23.68 20.87
CA GLY A 970 -8.52 24.44 20.16
C GLY A 970 -7.98 25.62 19.35
N PRO A 971 -8.82 26.22 18.50
CA PRO A 971 -8.41 27.25 17.54
C PRO A 971 -7.98 28.57 18.22
N ASP A 972 -8.58 28.90 19.36
CA ASP A 972 -8.32 30.16 20.09
C ASP A 972 -6.94 30.16 20.78
N ARG A 973 -6.46 28.99 21.24
CA ARG A 973 -5.11 28.86 21.82
C ARG A 973 -4.03 28.83 20.74
N TYR A 974 -4.31 28.26 19.56
CA TYR A 974 -3.34 28.24 18.45
C TYR A 974 -2.88 29.65 18.00
N GLU A 975 -3.80 30.61 17.90
CA GLU A 975 -3.43 32.00 17.56
C GLU A 975 -2.58 32.66 18.65
N TYR A 976 -2.90 32.38 19.91
CA TYR A 976 -2.15 32.86 21.07
C TYR A 976 -0.74 32.25 21.14
N ASP A 977 -0.62 30.95 20.88
CA ASP A 977 0.63 30.21 20.87
C ASP A 977 1.52 30.66 19.71
N ILE A 978 0.96 30.86 18.52
CA ILE A 978 1.69 31.45 17.39
C ILE A 978 2.16 32.88 17.70
N ALA A 979 1.33 33.70 18.34
CA ALA A 979 1.70 35.08 18.68
C ALA A 979 2.88 35.12 19.66
N ARG A 980 2.91 34.21 20.64
CA ARG A 980 4.02 34.07 21.59
C ARG A 980 5.26 33.42 20.98
N GLN A 981 5.09 32.39 20.17
CA GLN A 981 6.17 31.82 19.37
C GLN A 981 6.88 32.91 18.57
N ARG A 982 6.13 33.81 17.90
CA ARG A 982 6.69 34.96 17.16
C ARG A 982 7.51 35.89 18.06
N GLN A 983 7.08 36.14 19.30
CA GLN A 983 7.83 36.98 20.25
C GLN A 983 9.17 36.32 20.62
N LEU A 984 9.17 35.01 20.86
CA LEU A 984 10.38 34.26 21.20
C LEU A 984 11.31 34.06 19.99
N GLU A 985 10.78 33.86 18.79
CA GLU A 985 11.54 33.82 17.54
C GLU A 985 12.25 35.15 17.26
N ARG A 986 11.58 36.29 17.52
CA ARG A 986 12.22 37.62 17.48
C ARG A 986 13.33 37.78 18.50
N ALA A 987 13.24 37.08 19.62
CA ALA A 987 14.30 37.02 20.63
C ALA A 987 15.41 36.02 20.25
N GLY A 988 15.31 35.34 19.09
CA GLY A 988 16.31 34.46 18.52
C GLY A 988 16.04 32.97 18.72
N TRP A 989 14.95 32.58 19.40
CA TRP A 989 14.59 31.17 19.58
C TRP A 989 14.25 30.50 18.25
N LYS A 990 14.63 29.23 18.13
CA LYS A 990 14.21 28.37 17.03
C LYS A 990 13.18 27.39 17.54
N PHE A 991 12.06 27.32 16.83
CA PHE A 991 10.98 26.38 17.13
C PHE A 991 10.94 25.30 16.07
N VAL A 992 10.69 24.07 16.52
CA VAL A 992 10.38 22.94 15.67
C VAL A 992 9.11 22.31 16.21
N ARG A 993 8.13 22.11 15.33
CA ARG A 993 6.87 21.45 15.66
C ARG A 993 6.95 20.01 15.18
N ILE A 994 6.83 19.06 16.10
CA ILE A 994 6.78 17.63 15.78
C ILE A 994 5.34 17.18 15.91
N ARG A 995 4.78 16.67 14.81
CA ARG A 995 3.43 16.12 14.80
C ARG A 995 3.41 14.67 15.26
N GLU A 996 2.41 14.31 16.06
CA GLU A 996 2.27 12.95 16.60
C GLU A 996 2.18 11.90 15.48
N SER A 997 1.38 12.19 14.45
CA SER A 997 1.24 11.30 13.30
C SER A 997 2.56 11.07 12.56
N GLU A 998 3.31 12.13 12.27
CA GLU A 998 4.59 12.12 11.58
C GLU A 998 5.68 11.38 12.37
N PHE A 999 5.71 11.61 13.69
CA PHE A 999 6.65 10.96 14.59
C PHE A 999 6.53 9.42 14.56
N TYR A 1000 5.30 8.89 14.58
CA TYR A 1000 5.08 7.44 14.59
C TYR A 1000 5.16 6.79 13.20
N ILE A 1001 4.86 7.50 12.10
CA ILE A 1001 4.94 6.94 10.74
C ILE A 1001 6.38 6.61 10.32
N ASP A 1002 7.33 7.48 10.66
CA ASP A 1002 8.70 7.40 10.17
C ASP A 1002 9.71 7.62 11.29
N ARG A 1003 9.53 6.89 12.40
CA ARG A 1003 10.39 6.95 13.59
C ARG A 1003 11.88 6.79 13.27
N GLU A 1004 12.24 6.07 12.20
CA GLU A 1004 13.63 5.92 11.71
C GLU A 1004 14.12 7.02 10.76
N LYS A 1005 13.26 7.63 9.94
CA LYS A 1005 13.68 8.76 9.09
C LYS A 1005 13.80 10.06 9.90
N ASN A 1006 12.99 10.18 10.95
CA ASN A 1006 13.22 11.12 12.05
C ASN A 1006 14.44 10.76 12.92
N ASN A 1007 15.00 9.53 12.80
CA ASN A 1007 16.34 9.20 13.31
C ASN A 1007 17.49 9.67 12.40
N THR A 1008 17.23 10.10 11.16
CA THR A 1008 18.27 10.42 10.16
C THR A 1008 18.20 11.82 9.53
N THR A 1009 17.19 12.65 9.82
CA THR A 1009 17.04 13.97 9.19
C THR A 1009 17.08 15.12 10.22
N ASN A 1010 18.14 15.94 10.13
CA ASN A 1010 18.34 17.31 10.65
C ASN A 1010 17.42 17.83 11.80
N TYR A 1011 17.61 17.34 13.03
CA TYR A 1011 17.23 18.07 14.26
C TYR A 1011 18.46 18.69 14.91
#